data_AF-A0A1D8ACB0-F1
#
_entry.id   AF-A0A1D8ACB0-F1
#
_cell.length_a   1.000
_cell.length_b   1.000
_cell.length_c   1.000
_cell.angle_alpha   90.00
_cell.angle_beta   90.00
_cell.angle_gamma   90.00
#
_symmetry.space_group_name_H-M   'P 1'
#
loop_
_entity.id
_entity.type
_entity.pdbx_description
1 polymer ?
#
loop_
_entity_poly.entity_id
_entity_poly.type
_entity_poly.pdbx_seq_one_letter_code
_entity_poly.pdbx_strand_id
1 'polypeptide(L)'
;MKGDFSRLRFDPARQYEAVLLQQGRVALDADSNEASAIQLHRDRRTAADLIGPSGAPQGDAGFAITVEAAGKLGVGAGTLYVDGVRCMNPGKFLHDAQPFLPAGAPVFVAADGSRSASPPDGRYIAFVDVWHRHVTAIEDDELVEESLGVDTTTRLQVVEQVGFLRAGDAGDGAVTCDAAVPGWTSFIQRPNGTIAARGKPADTEANPCAFPETAGYQRLENHLYRVEIHKPGTAGGGATFKWSRDNAAFATRWLESNGDTLTLAETGRDAVSGLSPGQWIELTDDDAELAGRPGTLVRIVSLTGNRVRLDAPTADGPIAISSFGRNPKVRAWDSPGAVAITVPGTNDGFLPLESGLEVAFLAGGAYRSGDWWVIPARSGSGIDWPESGGAPAQQSPQGIEHAYARLAVLDCTGGAWTFVGDCRPLFPPLTRMRQLALLGGDGQEALPDPTQPMRLCPLADLLRVGVYRGTMPVQNARVRFTVLSGSGGLNVIPPASGFSSVIALTDDKGEATVAWALDAATATQQVRAELIDSTDERVGLAVTFGASLSTAARVSYDPAATPSLAGIVTVQRAIEELANRVGGGCVEVTLSPGTDWVKTLSELPKGEDVTICFRQGRFETREPVILTGLGHVVIHGGGAASQVLCSEGESVLEFIDCASLSMRELTVAATADLLDHKPRRRGAITAIGVDTVTLEDLTVTCGTARGNERTCVTVSGTQRDGKPVPVSFVRIVDCAFTCGFGQDGVLVTDAIDSVIEGNRLRVSHLPERFTLEELAADPRRHGMLARHLARDFTPAETRTPVPGNAVLVGPYAVSMASMVEAPEWRKLIAAEPPAAADTASTDAVQAYMRRLTDKALADTSATSAFRAPADRVRKVMGRQTGIQLSPELLGDLIRGGEMTVAEAPKPAATDGKGLITIPAGQWRVAFESEIDQETWIRIAREFAQEITAETEERTWDAIADLTRRFVADPDLRAKFPAVAAWFERLRKGLGVVGGQAIVVAGGQGRTTRIARNDIAAFLEGVHVALAREGDGPGDHRDFASVAVIANRMALRLPVEYLWGGHGIYVGNAAQVRVNENEIDFAPGNDRRFHEGIRIWGWLGRFLHANANAITLARIGIRVVSEGKPQDETVQWLAADNLAVGAGVCVEAPGWMRLRDNVP
;
A
#
# COMPACT_ATOMS: atom_id res chain seq x y z
N MET A 1 -1.90 -18.67 40.89
CA MET A 1 -2.23 -20.06 41.27
C MET A 1 -1.18 -20.55 42.26
N LYS A 2 -1.57 -20.92 43.47
CA LYS A 2 -0.71 -21.39 44.56
C LYS A 2 -1.25 -22.75 45.02
N GLY A 3 -0.65 -23.83 44.57
CA GLY A 3 -1.14 -25.20 44.79
C GLY A 3 -0.07 -26.23 44.46
N ASP A 4 -0.26 -27.45 44.96
CA ASP A 4 0.65 -28.56 44.74
C ASP A 4 0.46 -29.10 43.31
N PHE A 5 1.33 -28.65 42.41
CA PHE A 5 1.31 -29.01 41.00
C PHE A 5 2.66 -29.56 40.59
N SER A 6 2.66 -30.57 39.72
CA SER A 6 3.91 -31.11 39.19
C SER A 6 4.63 -30.05 38.34
N ARG A 7 3.93 -29.47 37.33
CA ARG A 7 4.44 -28.45 36.40
C ARG A 7 3.28 -27.63 35.81
N LEU A 8 3.59 -26.42 35.34
CA LEU A 8 2.71 -25.61 34.49
C LEU A 8 3.43 -25.35 33.16
N ARG A 9 2.91 -25.89 32.06
CA ARG A 9 3.63 -25.97 30.77
C ARG A 9 3.07 -25.11 29.64
N PHE A 10 1.88 -24.53 29.84
CA PHE A 10 1.20 -23.82 28.77
C PHE A 10 2.05 -22.65 28.25
N ASP A 11 2.39 -22.72 26.97
CA ASP A 11 3.12 -21.70 26.22
C ASP A 11 2.28 -21.27 25.01
N PRO A 12 1.69 -20.07 25.01
CA PRO A 12 0.85 -19.60 23.91
C PRO A 12 1.62 -19.47 22.58
N ALA A 13 2.95 -19.34 22.60
CA ALA A 13 3.76 -19.24 21.38
C ALA A 13 3.82 -20.54 20.58
N ARG A 14 3.55 -21.69 21.22
CA ARG A 14 3.51 -23.01 20.55
C ARG A 14 2.20 -23.30 19.83
N GLN A 15 1.16 -22.50 20.07
CA GLN A 15 -0.15 -22.62 19.42
C GLN A 15 -0.78 -24.03 19.55
N TYR A 16 -0.62 -24.68 20.72
CA TYR A 16 -1.31 -25.94 20.99
C TYR A 16 -2.80 -25.69 21.27
N GLU A 17 -3.66 -26.52 20.68
CA GLU A 17 -5.12 -26.38 20.74
C GLU A 17 -5.80 -27.39 21.68
N ALA A 18 -5.12 -28.50 22.00
CA ALA A 18 -5.64 -29.55 22.88
C ALA A 18 -4.51 -30.46 23.42
N VAL A 19 -4.82 -31.19 24.51
CA VAL A 19 -4.00 -32.29 25.04
C VAL A 19 -4.75 -33.61 24.81
N LEU A 20 -4.08 -34.62 24.25
CA LEU A 20 -4.69 -35.91 23.90
C LEU A 20 -4.14 -37.04 24.77
N LEU A 21 -5.02 -37.73 25.49
CA LEU A 21 -4.65 -38.93 26.25
C LEU A 21 -4.36 -40.09 25.31
N GLN A 22 -3.23 -40.76 25.53
CA GLN A 22 -2.84 -41.95 24.78
C GLN A 22 -3.15 -43.23 25.57
N GLN A 23 -3.66 -44.25 24.88
CA GLN A 23 -3.97 -45.53 25.50
C GLN A 23 -2.72 -46.13 26.18
N GLY A 24 -2.88 -46.51 27.45
CA GLY A 24 -1.83 -47.17 28.24
C GLY A 24 -0.68 -46.27 28.71
N ARG A 25 -0.75 -44.95 28.50
CA ARG A 25 0.22 -43.98 29.06
C ARG A 25 -0.24 -43.47 30.42
N VAL A 26 0.73 -43.03 31.24
CA VAL A 26 0.48 -42.43 32.56
C VAL A 26 -0.15 -41.05 32.38
N ALA A 27 -1.22 -40.77 33.11
CA ALA A 27 -1.82 -39.44 33.17
C ALA A 27 -1.16 -38.60 34.27
N LEU A 28 -0.82 -37.35 33.97
CA LEU A 28 -0.25 -36.41 34.93
C LEU A 28 -1.22 -35.23 35.18
N ASP A 29 -1.17 -34.65 36.37
CA ASP A 29 -1.90 -33.41 36.70
C ASP A 29 -1.54 -32.27 35.74
N ALA A 30 -0.27 -32.17 35.37
CA ALA A 30 0.26 -31.16 34.46
C ALA A 30 -0.46 -31.18 33.10
N ASP A 31 -0.85 -32.36 32.59
CA ASP A 31 -1.53 -32.51 31.30
C ASP A 31 -2.96 -31.97 31.35
N SER A 32 -3.68 -32.21 32.46
CA SER A 32 -5.04 -31.68 32.68
C SER A 32 -5.03 -30.17 32.93
N ASN A 33 -4.03 -29.68 33.67
CA ASN A 33 -3.83 -28.25 33.91
C ASN A 33 -3.49 -27.51 32.61
N GLU A 34 -2.61 -28.07 31.78
CA GLU A 34 -2.28 -27.53 30.46
C GLU A 34 -3.49 -27.51 29.53
N ALA A 35 -4.29 -28.58 29.49
CA ALA A 35 -5.53 -28.61 28.71
C ALA A 35 -6.50 -27.49 29.11
N SER A 36 -6.66 -27.25 30.42
CA SER A 36 -7.53 -26.19 30.95
C SER A 36 -7.01 -24.79 30.60
N ALA A 37 -5.69 -24.58 30.68
CA ALA A 37 -5.04 -23.33 30.31
C ALA A 37 -5.17 -23.03 28.80
N ILE A 38 -5.00 -24.05 27.94
CA ILE A 38 -5.21 -23.94 26.50
C ILE A 38 -6.65 -23.54 26.19
N GLN A 39 -7.63 -24.23 26.79
CA GLN A 39 -9.04 -23.93 26.56
C GLN A 39 -9.38 -22.49 26.99
N LEU A 40 -8.93 -22.07 28.18
CA LEU A 40 -9.15 -20.71 28.66
C LEU A 40 -8.51 -19.66 27.75
N HIS A 41 -7.29 -19.90 27.25
CA HIS A 41 -6.63 -19.00 26.32
C HIS A 41 -7.41 -18.87 25.01
N ARG A 42 -7.87 -20.00 24.45
CA ARG A 42 -8.68 -20.03 23.22
C ARG A 42 -10.00 -19.28 23.38
N ASP A 43 -10.70 -19.50 24.49
CA ASP A 43 -11.99 -18.85 24.77
C ASP A 43 -11.82 -17.32 24.86
N ARG A 44 -10.79 -16.86 25.59
CA ARG A 44 -10.46 -15.43 25.70
C ARG A 44 -10.07 -14.83 24.36
N ARG A 45 -9.16 -15.47 23.61
CA ARG A 45 -8.73 -14.98 22.30
C ARG A 45 -9.91 -14.88 21.33
N THR A 46 -10.73 -15.92 21.27
CA THR A 46 -11.93 -15.94 20.42
C THR A 46 -12.89 -14.81 20.79
N ALA A 47 -13.14 -14.59 22.08
CA ALA A 47 -14.00 -13.50 22.53
C ALA A 47 -13.40 -12.11 22.24
N ALA A 48 -12.10 -11.92 22.44
CA ALA A 48 -11.39 -10.68 22.14
C ALA A 48 -11.39 -10.36 20.63
N ASP A 49 -11.21 -11.37 19.77
CA ASP A 49 -11.22 -11.20 18.31
C ASP A 49 -12.63 -10.84 17.78
N LEU A 50 -13.69 -11.38 18.41
CA LEU A 50 -15.07 -11.14 17.98
C LEU A 50 -15.68 -9.84 18.54
N ILE A 51 -15.35 -9.47 19.78
CA ILE A 51 -15.98 -8.34 20.50
C ILE A 51 -15.05 -7.11 20.51
N GLY A 52 -13.74 -7.31 20.40
CA GLY A 52 -12.71 -6.29 20.60
C GLY A 52 -12.22 -6.21 22.05
N PRO A 53 -11.48 -5.13 22.38
CA PRO A 53 -10.88 -4.95 23.72
C PRO A 53 -11.90 -4.91 24.86
N SER A 54 -13.12 -4.46 24.59
CA SER A 54 -14.24 -4.52 25.53
C SER A 54 -15.58 -4.43 24.82
N GLY A 55 -16.63 -4.99 25.41
CA GLY A 55 -18.00 -4.82 24.91
C GLY A 55 -19.07 -5.47 25.78
N ALA A 56 -20.26 -4.88 25.80
CA ALA A 56 -21.41 -5.40 26.55
C ALA A 56 -22.54 -5.83 25.60
N PRO A 57 -23.10 -7.04 25.76
CA PRO A 57 -24.20 -7.52 24.92
C PRO A 57 -25.46 -6.68 25.17
N GLN A 58 -26.07 -6.11 24.13
CA GLN A 58 -27.22 -5.20 24.26
C GLN A 58 -28.40 -5.77 25.07
N GLY A 59 -28.64 -7.09 24.99
CA GLY A 59 -29.73 -7.75 25.72
C GLY A 59 -29.47 -7.98 27.21
N ASP A 60 -28.22 -7.80 27.66
CA ASP A 60 -27.78 -8.04 29.04
C ASP A 60 -26.57 -7.13 29.39
N ALA A 61 -26.67 -5.83 29.06
CA ALA A 61 -25.53 -4.92 29.12
C ALA A 61 -25.17 -4.51 30.56
N GLY A 62 -24.14 -5.14 31.12
CA GLY A 62 -23.70 -4.93 32.50
C GLY A 62 -22.81 -3.72 32.73
N PHE A 63 -22.58 -3.39 34.01
CA PHE A 63 -21.63 -2.39 34.49
C PHE A 63 -21.95 -0.93 34.10
N ALA A 64 -23.22 -0.62 33.84
CA ALA A 64 -23.66 0.75 33.62
C ALA A 64 -23.38 1.62 34.85
N ILE A 65 -22.71 2.76 34.67
CA ILE A 65 -22.51 3.71 35.76
C ILE A 65 -23.69 4.66 35.84
N THR A 66 -24.25 4.80 37.03
CA THR A 66 -25.41 5.64 37.31
C THR A 66 -25.12 6.55 38.49
N VAL A 67 -25.63 7.78 38.45
CA VAL A 67 -25.57 8.70 39.60
C VAL A 67 -26.78 8.44 40.48
N GLU A 68 -26.53 7.98 41.70
CA GLU A 68 -27.55 7.65 42.70
C GLU A 68 -27.77 8.83 43.66
N ALA A 69 -28.77 8.68 44.53
CA ALA A 69 -29.01 9.63 45.60
C ALA A 69 -27.76 9.86 46.48
N ALA A 70 -27.67 11.05 47.08
CA ALA A 70 -26.58 11.46 47.97
C ALA A 70 -25.16 11.44 47.34
N GLY A 71 -25.05 11.57 46.02
CA GLY A 71 -23.76 11.67 45.33
C GLY A 71 -22.98 10.36 45.31
N LYS A 72 -23.66 9.21 45.43
CA LYS A 72 -23.06 7.88 45.24
C LYS A 72 -23.18 7.44 43.79
N LEU A 73 -22.29 6.55 43.37
CA LEU A 73 -22.29 5.96 42.03
C LEU A 73 -22.75 4.50 42.10
N GLY A 74 -23.69 4.13 41.23
CA GLY A 74 -24.20 2.78 41.07
C GLY A 74 -23.55 2.06 39.88
N VAL A 75 -23.35 0.74 40.02
CA VAL A 75 -22.81 -0.17 39.01
C VAL A 75 -23.91 -1.17 38.63
N GLY A 76 -24.37 -1.13 37.38
CA GLY A 76 -25.50 -1.92 36.88
C GLY A 76 -25.20 -3.42 36.73
N ALA A 77 -26.24 -4.24 36.88
CA ALA A 77 -26.20 -5.70 36.66
C ALA A 77 -26.06 -6.05 35.17
N GLY A 78 -25.52 -7.23 34.87
CA GLY A 78 -25.43 -7.81 33.52
C GLY A 78 -24.02 -8.27 33.14
N THR A 79 -23.80 -8.52 31.86
CA THR A 79 -22.54 -9.03 31.32
C THR A 79 -21.69 -7.92 30.68
N LEU A 80 -20.37 -8.02 30.82
CA LEU A 80 -19.37 -7.22 30.11
C LEU A 80 -18.18 -8.11 29.73
N TYR A 81 -17.65 -7.97 28.53
CA TYR A 81 -16.40 -8.61 28.11
C TYR A 81 -15.27 -7.60 28.19
N VAL A 82 -14.13 -7.99 28.77
CA VAL A 82 -12.92 -7.17 28.92
C VAL A 82 -11.71 -8.01 28.53
N ASP A 83 -11.03 -7.64 27.44
CA ASP A 83 -9.91 -8.41 26.87
C ASP A 83 -10.24 -9.92 26.71
N GLY A 84 -11.45 -10.20 26.23
CA GLY A 84 -11.98 -11.55 26.08
C GLY A 84 -12.45 -12.25 27.37
N VAL A 85 -12.23 -11.66 28.55
CA VAL A 85 -12.76 -12.17 29.83
C VAL A 85 -14.23 -11.80 29.98
N ARG A 86 -15.08 -12.81 30.16
CA ARG A 86 -16.50 -12.60 30.44
C ARG A 86 -16.70 -12.27 31.92
N CYS A 87 -17.11 -11.04 32.19
CA CYS A 87 -17.46 -10.54 33.52
C CYS A 87 -18.97 -10.52 33.68
N MET A 88 -19.47 -10.91 34.85
CA MET A 88 -20.90 -10.97 35.13
C MET A 88 -21.17 -10.30 36.46
N ASN A 89 -21.86 -9.17 36.43
CA ASN A 89 -22.33 -8.51 37.64
C ASN A 89 -23.74 -9.02 37.98
N PRO A 90 -23.94 -9.79 39.07
CA PRO A 90 -25.22 -10.46 39.35
C PRO A 90 -26.34 -9.51 39.78
N GLY A 91 -26.03 -8.27 40.14
CA GLY A 91 -26.99 -7.30 40.66
C GLY A 91 -26.50 -5.86 40.51
N LYS A 92 -27.36 -4.90 40.87
CA LYS A 92 -26.95 -3.50 40.94
C LYS A 92 -26.32 -3.23 42.30
N PHE A 93 -25.09 -2.72 42.32
CA PHE A 93 -24.35 -2.40 43.54
C PHE A 93 -23.92 -0.94 43.56
N LEU A 94 -23.60 -0.41 44.74
CA LEU A 94 -22.89 0.86 44.85
C LEU A 94 -21.40 0.63 44.61
N HIS A 95 -20.72 1.64 44.06
CA HIS A 95 -19.28 1.60 43.81
C HIS A 95 -18.42 1.28 45.05
N ASP A 96 -18.91 1.49 46.27
CA ASP A 96 -18.24 1.21 47.54
C ASP A 96 -18.77 -0.05 48.25
N ALA A 97 -19.70 -0.77 47.64
CA ALA A 97 -20.33 -1.98 48.18
C ALA A 97 -20.38 -3.10 47.12
N GLN A 98 -19.32 -3.21 46.31
CA GLN A 98 -19.21 -4.23 45.26
C GLN A 98 -18.86 -5.60 45.87
N PRO A 99 -19.29 -6.74 45.28
CA PRO A 99 -19.09 -8.07 45.86
C PRO A 99 -17.62 -8.43 46.15
N PHE A 100 -16.72 -8.05 45.25
CA PHE A 100 -15.29 -8.34 45.34
C PHE A 100 -14.45 -7.14 45.81
N LEU A 101 -15.07 -6.04 46.23
CA LEU A 101 -14.37 -4.91 46.81
C LEU A 101 -14.28 -5.10 48.33
N PRO A 102 -13.08 -5.07 48.93
CA PRO A 102 -12.94 -5.09 50.39
C PRO A 102 -13.67 -3.92 51.05
N ALA A 103 -14.28 -4.16 52.21
CA ALA A 103 -15.03 -3.13 52.92
C ALA A 103 -14.15 -1.90 53.22
N GLY A 104 -14.61 -0.72 52.81
CA GLY A 104 -13.89 0.55 53.00
C GLY A 104 -12.69 0.76 52.08
N ALA A 105 -12.45 -0.10 51.10
CA ALA A 105 -11.38 0.09 50.13
C ALA A 105 -11.62 1.33 49.25
N PRO A 106 -10.60 2.20 49.06
CA PRO A 106 -10.73 3.38 48.22
C PRO A 106 -10.82 3.02 46.73
N VAL A 107 -11.78 3.63 46.04
CA VAL A 107 -12.07 3.37 44.61
C VAL A 107 -11.80 4.57 43.70
N PHE A 108 -11.53 5.75 44.28
CA PHE A 108 -11.11 6.92 43.52
C PHE A 108 -9.60 6.92 43.38
N VAL A 109 -9.12 7.06 42.14
CA VAL A 109 -7.71 6.99 41.79
C VAL A 109 -7.27 8.35 41.27
N ALA A 110 -6.19 8.91 41.83
CA ALA A 110 -5.57 10.12 41.32
C ALA A 110 -4.69 9.83 40.09
N ALA A 111 -4.24 10.87 39.39
CA ALA A 111 -3.42 10.72 38.18
C ALA A 111 -2.07 10.01 38.42
N ASP A 112 -1.55 10.03 39.64
CA ASP A 112 -0.33 9.33 40.05
C ASP A 112 -0.57 7.86 40.49
N GLY A 113 -1.82 7.39 40.41
CA GLY A 113 -2.22 6.04 40.81
C GLY A 113 -2.57 5.90 42.30
N SER A 114 -2.44 6.94 43.11
CA SER A 114 -2.83 6.90 44.52
C SER A 114 -4.34 6.76 44.69
N ARG A 115 -4.79 5.97 45.67
CA ARG A 115 -6.22 5.70 45.92
C ARG A 115 -6.74 6.49 47.12
N SER A 116 -7.94 7.05 47.01
CA SER A 116 -8.63 7.84 48.05
C SER A 116 -10.08 7.39 48.22
N ALA A 117 -10.61 7.54 49.45
CA ALA A 117 -12.02 7.30 49.76
C ALA A 117 -12.91 8.51 49.41
N SER A 118 -12.33 9.72 49.30
CA SER A 118 -13.03 10.95 48.94
C SER A 118 -12.56 11.43 47.56
N PRO A 119 -13.47 11.69 46.60
CA PRO A 119 -13.12 12.17 45.28
C PRO A 119 -12.82 13.68 45.30
N PRO A 120 -11.64 14.14 44.85
CA PRO A 120 -11.43 15.54 44.49
C PRO A 120 -12.38 16.01 43.37
N ASP A 121 -12.52 17.33 43.23
CA ASP A 121 -13.19 17.90 42.06
C ASP A 121 -12.38 17.61 40.80
N GLY A 122 -13.07 17.26 39.70
CA GLY A 122 -12.42 16.91 38.44
C GLY A 122 -13.30 16.07 37.51
N ARG A 123 -12.73 15.74 36.35
CA ARG A 123 -13.29 14.79 35.40
C ARG A 123 -12.69 13.40 35.61
N TYR A 124 -13.55 12.40 35.64
CA TYR A 124 -13.22 11.02 35.97
C TYR A 124 -13.56 10.07 34.83
N ILE A 125 -12.71 9.06 34.65
CA ILE A 125 -13.00 7.86 33.87
C ILE A 125 -13.35 6.76 34.87
N ALA A 126 -14.60 6.33 34.87
CA ALA A 126 -14.99 5.09 35.54
C ALA A 126 -14.44 3.91 34.73
N PHE A 127 -13.87 2.92 35.40
CA PHE A 127 -13.30 1.74 34.76
C PHE A 127 -13.57 0.49 35.57
N VAL A 128 -13.49 -0.67 34.93
CA VAL A 128 -13.44 -1.97 35.60
C VAL A 128 -12.02 -2.54 35.49
N ASP A 129 -11.52 -3.06 36.61
CA ASP A 129 -10.30 -3.88 36.72
C ASP A 129 -10.74 -5.34 36.85
N VAL A 130 -10.28 -6.19 35.95
CA VAL A 130 -10.68 -7.59 35.83
C VAL A 130 -9.47 -8.50 35.90
N TRP A 131 -9.51 -9.52 36.74
CA TRP A 131 -8.45 -10.53 36.81
C TRP A 131 -8.96 -11.90 37.26
N HIS A 132 -8.08 -12.89 37.29
CA HIS A 132 -8.38 -14.21 37.85
C HIS A 132 -7.78 -14.39 39.23
N ARG A 133 -8.62 -14.71 40.21
CA ARG A 133 -8.22 -15.14 41.55
C ARG A 133 -8.17 -16.67 41.61
N HIS A 134 -7.19 -17.21 42.32
CA HIS A 134 -7.13 -18.64 42.64
C HIS A 134 -7.90 -18.90 43.93
N VAL A 135 -8.80 -19.88 43.90
CA VAL A 135 -9.71 -20.23 44.99
C VAL A 135 -9.45 -21.68 45.38
N THR A 136 -9.27 -21.90 46.67
CA THR A 136 -9.06 -23.18 47.33
C THR A 136 -10.16 -23.41 48.38
N ALA A 137 -10.13 -24.58 49.02
CA ALA A 137 -11.03 -24.89 50.12
C ALA A 137 -10.98 -23.88 51.29
N ILE A 138 -9.92 -23.06 51.41
CA ILE A 138 -9.82 -22.03 52.45
C ILE A 138 -10.80 -20.88 52.20
N GLU A 139 -10.93 -20.47 50.94
CA GLU A 139 -11.81 -19.38 50.53
C GLU A 139 -13.26 -19.86 50.34
N ASP A 140 -13.44 -21.11 49.91
CA ASP A 140 -14.73 -21.72 49.60
C ASP A 140 -14.79 -23.17 50.10
N ASP A 141 -15.50 -23.38 51.21
CA ASP A 141 -15.66 -24.69 51.85
C ASP A 141 -16.37 -25.72 50.96
N GLU A 142 -17.14 -25.28 49.96
CA GLU A 142 -17.85 -26.20 49.04
C GLU A 142 -16.89 -26.95 48.09
N LEU A 143 -15.61 -26.57 48.05
CA LEU A 143 -14.58 -27.28 47.27
C LEU A 143 -14.06 -28.55 47.97
N VAL A 144 -14.36 -28.72 49.26
CA VAL A 144 -14.06 -29.96 49.99
C VAL A 144 -15.12 -31.00 49.65
N GLU A 145 -14.69 -32.21 49.28
CA GLU A 145 -15.64 -33.32 49.19
C GLU A 145 -16.04 -33.73 50.63
N GLU A 146 -17.27 -33.42 51.03
CA GLU A 146 -17.92 -33.80 52.29
C GLU A 146 -17.62 -35.25 52.72
N SER A 147 -17.66 -36.22 51.80
CA SER A 147 -17.44 -37.63 52.15
C SER A 147 -15.97 -37.97 52.42
N LEU A 148 -15.04 -37.24 51.80
CA LEU A 148 -13.60 -37.53 51.88
C LEU A 148 -12.85 -36.57 52.83
N GLY A 149 -13.44 -35.41 53.13
CA GLY A 149 -12.82 -34.36 53.94
C GLY A 149 -11.57 -33.73 53.30
N VAL A 150 -11.41 -33.87 51.98
CA VAL A 150 -10.25 -33.32 51.24
C VAL A 150 -10.72 -32.55 50.02
N ASP A 151 -9.96 -31.52 49.66
CA ASP A 151 -10.08 -30.84 48.39
C ASP A 151 -9.38 -31.64 47.29
N THR A 152 -10.08 -31.87 46.17
CA THR A 152 -9.54 -32.67 45.05
C THR A 152 -8.91 -31.81 43.96
N THR A 153 -9.41 -30.57 43.80
CA THR A 153 -9.03 -29.62 42.77
C THR A 153 -9.32 -28.21 43.24
N THR A 154 -8.67 -27.21 42.63
CA THR A 154 -8.88 -25.79 42.94
C THR A 154 -9.61 -25.07 41.79
N ARG A 155 -9.99 -23.80 41.95
CA ARG A 155 -10.71 -23.02 40.95
C ARG A 155 -10.00 -21.73 40.58
N LEU A 156 -10.23 -21.27 39.36
CA LEU A 156 -9.98 -19.88 38.96
C LEU A 156 -11.32 -19.15 38.91
N GLN A 157 -11.40 -18.02 39.61
CA GLN A 157 -12.58 -17.17 39.67
C GLN A 157 -12.27 -15.83 38.99
N VAL A 158 -13.15 -15.38 38.10
CA VAL A 158 -13.11 -14.01 37.56
C VAL A 158 -13.48 -13.05 38.68
N VAL A 159 -12.65 -12.05 38.89
CA VAL A 159 -12.88 -10.96 39.84
C VAL A 159 -12.94 -9.65 39.06
N GLU A 160 -13.90 -8.82 39.43
CA GLU A 160 -14.09 -7.49 38.88
C GLU A 160 -14.21 -6.44 40.00
N GLN A 161 -13.56 -5.30 39.81
CA GLN A 161 -13.71 -4.12 40.67
C GLN A 161 -13.82 -2.85 39.83
N VAL A 162 -14.83 -2.04 40.11
CA VAL A 162 -15.00 -0.72 39.48
C VAL A 162 -14.26 0.35 40.27
N GLY A 163 -13.46 1.15 39.56
CA GLY A 163 -12.75 2.32 40.08
C GLY A 163 -12.99 3.57 39.24
N PHE A 164 -12.51 4.72 39.72
CA PHE A 164 -12.71 6.03 39.09
C PHE A 164 -11.40 6.80 39.04
N LEU A 165 -10.80 6.89 37.85
CA LEU A 165 -9.54 7.60 37.63
C LEU A 165 -9.79 9.08 37.34
N ARG A 166 -9.23 9.99 38.14
CA ARG A 166 -9.23 11.43 37.85
C ARG A 166 -8.32 11.70 36.65
N ALA A 167 -8.91 12.11 35.53
CA ALA A 167 -8.24 12.25 34.25
C ALA A 167 -8.05 13.71 33.81
N GLY A 168 -8.72 14.67 34.46
CA GLY A 168 -8.63 16.09 34.16
C GLY A 168 -9.45 16.94 35.11
N ASP A 169 -9.60 18.22 34.80
CA ASP A 169 -10.50 19.12 35.51
C ASP A 169 -11.94 18.94 35.03
N ALA A 170 -12.91 19.30 35.88
CA ALA A 170 -14.32 19.15 35.53
C ALA A 170 -14.64 19.99 34.28
N GLY A 171 -15.37 19.40 33.33
CA GLY A 171 -15.68 20.06 32.05
C GLY A 171 -14.58 19.96 30.98
N ASP A 172 -13.45 19.30 31.25
CA ASP A 172 -12.37 19.12 30.26
C ASP A 172 -12.81 18.26 29.07
N GLY A 173 -13.15 18.90 27.96
CA GLY A 173 -13.59 18.27 26.72
C GLY A 173 -12.55 17.36 26.04
N ALA A 174 -11.29 17.38 26.46
CA ALA A 174 -10.27 16.45 25.95
C ALA A 174 -10.42 15.03 26.54
N VAL A 175 -11.11 14.90 27.69
CA VAL A 175 -11.37 13.60 28.33
C VAL A 175 -12.75 13.11 27.92
N THR A 176 -12.78 12.21 26.95
CA THR A 176 -13.98 11.52 26.45
C THR A 176 -13.75 10.01 26.40
N CYS A 177 -14.81 9.25 26.12
CA CYS A 177 -14.72 7.79 26.04
C CYS A 177 -13.73 7.29 24.98
N ASP A 178 -13.64 7.99 23.84
CA ASP A 178 -12.81 7.60 22.69
C ASP A 178 -11.45 8.32 22.64
N ALA A 179 -11.22 9.29 23.52
CA ALA A 179 -9.97 10.03 23.54
C ALA A 179 -8.78 9.18 24.03
N ALA A 180 -7.59 9.46 23.48
CA ALA A 180 -6.33 8.98 24.02
C ALA A 180 -5.95 9.82 25.25
N VAL A 181 -6.39 9.39 26.43
CA VAL A 181 -6.14 10.09 27.70
C VAL A 181 -4.81 9.64 28.30
N PRO A 182 -3.77 10.50 28.40
CA PRO A 182 -2.44 10.07 28.85
C PRO A 182 -2.45 9.43 30.24
N GLY A 183 -3.21 10.00 31.19
CA GLY A 183 -3.34 9.44 32.54
C GLY A 183 -3.95 8.03 32.55
N TRP A 184 -4.88 7.74 31.64
CA TRP A 184 -5.41 6.39 31.46
C TRP A 184 -4.35 5.44 30.91
N THR A 185 -3.63 5.85 29.85
CA THR A 185 -2.57 5.03 29.23
C THR A 185 -1.48 4.67 30.22
N SER A 186 -1.01 5.63 31.02
CA SER A 186 -0.02 5.39 32.07
C SER A 186 -0.54 4.48 33.18
N PHE A 187 -1.81 4.61 33.57
CA PHE A 187 -2.43 3.80 34.62
C PHE A 187 -2.53 2.31 34.24
N ILE A 188 -2.96 2.00 33.02
CA ILE A 188 -3.15 0.61 32.57
C ILE A 188 -1.86 -0.06 32.08
N GLN A 189 -0.75 0.68 31.98
CA GLN A 189 0.51 0.13 31.51
C GLN A 189 1.01 -0.96 32.48
N ARG A 190 1.29 -2.16 31.94
CA ARG A 190 1.85 -3.26 32.73
C ARG A 190 3.30 -2.91 33.13
N PRO A 191 3.76 -3.32 34.33
CA PRO A 191 5.17 -3.24 34.68
C PRO A 191 6.00 -4.09 33.72
N ASN A 192 7.24 -3.68 33.49
CA ASN A 192 8.16 -4.34 32.55
C ASN A 192 9.11 -5.35 33.23
N GLY A 193 8.92 -5.65 34.51
CA GLY A 193 9.77 -6.58 35.25
C GLY A 193 9.68 -8.01 34.70
N THR A 194 10.84 -8.61 34.42
CA THR A 194 10.98 -10.00 33.98
C THR A 194 12.04 -10.71 34.82
N ILE A 195 12.01 -12.05 34.84
CA ILE A 195 13.10 -12.84 35.42
C ILE A 195 13.66 -13.83 34.42
N ALA A 196 14.90 -14.26 34.60
CA ALA A 196 15.46 -15.47 34.01
C ALA A 196 15.88 -16.42 35.14
N ALA A 197 15.79 -17.74 34.93
CA ALA A 197 16.23 -18.74 35.90
C ALA A 197 17.27 -19.67 35.29
N ARG A 198 18.25 -20.11 36.09
CA ARG A 198 19.26 -21.10 35.67
C ARG A 198 19.68 -22.01 36.82
N GLY A 199 20.18 -23.19 36.47
CA GLY A 199 21.03 -23.96 37.38
C GLY A 199 22.43 -23.35 37.45
N LYS A 200 23.09 -23.46 38.60
CA LYS A 200 24.43 -22.92 38.83
C LYS A 200 25.38 -23.46 37.76
N PRO A 201 26.08 -22.60 37.00
CA PRO A 201 27.04 -23.05 36.01
C PRO A 201 28.13 -23.94 36.63
N ALA A 202 28.67 -24.89 35.88
CA ALA A 202 29.83 -25.65 36.31
C ALA A 202 31.05 -24.72 36.44
N ASP A 203 31.84 -24.91 37.50
CA ASP A 203 33.09 -24.18 37.66
C ASP A 203 34.04 -24.52 36.50
N THR A 204 34.77 -23.53 35.98
CA THR A 204 35.61 -23.64 34.77
C THR A 204 36.80 -24.60 34.89
N GLU A 205 37.06 -25.14 36.08
CA GLU A 205 38.05 -26.19 36.35
C GLU A 205 37.34 -27.49 36.76
N ALA A 206 36.90 -28.30 35.80
CA ALA A 206 36.48 -29.67 36.06
C ALA A 206 37.19 -30.66 35.14
N ASN A 207 37.98 -31.54 35.77
CA ASN A 207 38.58 -32.72 35.17
C ASN A 207 37.50 -33.52 34.39
N PRO A 208 37.71 -33.90 33.11
CA PRO A 208 36.71 -34.58 32.28
C PRO A 208 36.25 -35.96 32.77
N CYS A 209 36.78 -36.46 33.90
CA CYS A 209 36.35 -37.68 34.58
C CYS A 209 35.65 -37.43 35.94
N ALA A 210 35.52 -36.18 36.38
CA ALA A 210 34.77 -35.82 37.59
C ALA A 210 33.31 -35.49 37.20
N PHE A 211 32.34 -36.18 37.81
CA PHE A 211 30.97 -35.69 37.80
C PHE A 211 30.99 -34.29 38.43
N PRO A 212 30.44 -33.24 37.80
CA PRO A 212 30.36 -31.93 38.43
C PRO A 212 29.27 -32.00 39.50
N GLU A 213 29.62 -32.50 40.70
CA GLU A 213 28.72 -32.62 41.86
C GLU A 213 28.20 -31.24 42.33
N THR A 214 28.75 -30.15 41.80
CA THR A 214 28.42 -28.76 42.18
C THR A 214 27.68 -27.95 41.11
N ALA A 215 27.40 -28.51 39.92
CA ALA A 215 26.72 -27.80 38.84
C ALA A 215 25.23 -28.16 38.72
N GLY A 216 24.40 -27.20 38.29
CA GLY A 216 22.97 -27.41 38.09
C GLY A 216 22.16 -27.47 39.39
N TYR A 217 20.98 -28.08 39.33
CA TYR A 217 20.09 -28.27 40.47
C TYR A 217 20.55 -29.47 41.31
N GLN A 218 20.83 -29.24 42.60
CA GLN A 218 21.61 -30.15 43.45
C GLN A 218 20.77 -31.03 44.40
N ARG A 219 19.43 -30.95 44.33
CA ARG A 219 18.53 -31.78 45.15
C ARG A 219 18.17 -33.09 44.45
N LEU A 220 17.82 -34.08 45.28
CA LEU A 220 17.30 -35.37 44.80
C LEU A 220 15.79 -35.32 44.56
N GLU A 221 15.10 -34.38 45.21
CA GLU A 221 13.67 -34.17 45.10
C GLU A 221 13.29 -33.34 43.87
N ASN A 222 12.12 -33.61 43.31
CA ASN A 222 11.51 -32.81 42.26
C ASN A 222 10.64 -31.73 42.90
N HIS A 223 10.83 -30.48 42.50
CA HIS A 223 10.12 -29.33 43.07
C HIS A 223 9.53 -28.45 41.97
N LEU A 224 8.55 -27.61 42.32
CA LEU A 224 8.00 -26.55 41.48
C LEU A 224 8.24 -25.23 42.19
N TYR A 225 9.44 -24.68 42.01
CA TYR A 225 9.83 -23.46 42.69
C TYR A 225 8.93 -22.32 42.27
N ARG A 226 8.46 -21.51 43.20
CA ARG A 226 7.75 -20.26 42.94
C ARG A 226 8.60 -19.10 43.43
N VAL A 227 8.81 -18.11 42.58
CA VAL A 227 9.36 -16.80 42.93
C VAL A 227 8.22 -15.80 42.86
N GLU A 228 7.93 -15.10 43.94
CA GLU A 228 6.82 -14.13 44.03
C GLU A 228 7.31 -12.80 44.60
N ILE A 229 6.87 -11.69 44.00
CA ILE A 229 7.14 -10.35 44.49
C ILE A 229 6.31 -10.08 45.74
N HIS A 230 6.98 -9.71 46.83
CA HIS A 230 6.35 -9.34 48.10
C HIS A 230 6.06 -7.84 48.13
N LYS A 231 7.10 -6.99 48.10
CA LYS A 231 6.94 -5.53 48.05
C LYS A 231 7.17 -5.02 46.62
N PRO A 232 6.31 -4.11 46.12
CA PRO A 232 6.44 -3.60 44.76
C PRO A 232 7.59 -2.59 44.68
N GLY A 233 8.01 -2.26 43.46
CA GLY A 233 9.05 -1.26 43.21
C GLY A 233 9.93 -1.61 42.01
N THR A 234 11.04 -0.91 41.85
CA THR A 234 12.04 -1.23 40.82
C THR A 234 13.16 -2.10 41.37
N ALA A 235 13.84 -2.87 40.49
CA ALA A 235 15.06 -3.58 40.87
C ALA A 235 16.12 -2.59 41.40
N GLY A 236 16.62 -2.83 42.62
CA GLY A 236 17.51 -1.90 43.34
C GLY A 236 16.80 -0.70 43.99
N GLY A 237 15.51 -0.49 43.75
CA GLY A 237 14.68 0.61 44.26
C GLY A 237 13.71 0.21 45.38
N GLY A 238 13.99 -0.87 46.11
CA GLY A 238 13.20 -1.28 47.29
C GLY A 238 12.19 -2.42 47.05
N ALA A 239 12.07 -2.95 45.82
CA ALA A 239 11.27 -4.13 45.56
C ALA A 239 11.86 -5.37 46.26
N THR A 240 10.99 -6.26 46.75
CA THR A 240 11.41 -7.51 47.40
C THR A 240 10.64 -8.70 46.87
N PHE A 241 11.23 -9.88 46.97
CA PHE A 241 10.62 -11.14 46.58
C PHE A 241 10.74 -12.19 47.70
N LYS A 242 9.93 -13.24 47.58
CA LYS A 242 9.91 -14.43 48.42
C LYS A 242 9.81 -15.65 47.50
N TRP A 243 10.16 -16.82 48.01
CA TRP A 243 10.12 -18.03 47.21
C TRP A 243 9.75 -19.26 48.04
N SER A 244 9.23 -20.27 47.35
CA SER A 244 8.85 -21.57 47.92
C SER A 244 9.25 -22.69 46.97
N ARG A 245 9.65 -23.85 47.52
CA ARG A 245 10.01 -25.05 46.75
C ARG A 245 8.80 -25.69 46.06
N ASP A 246 7.64 -25.65 46.72
CA ASP A 246 6.44 -26.39 46.32
C ASP A 246 5.32 -25.42 45.96
N ASN A 247 5.62 -24.43 45.13
CA ASN A 247 4.68 -23.43 44.60
C ASN A 247 3.81 -22.72 45.66
N ALA A 248 4.34 -22.57 46.88
CA ALA A 248 3.62 -22.07 48.04
C ALA A 248 2.29 -22.80 48.28
N ALA A 249 2.27 -24.13 48.05
CA ALA A 249 1.09 -24.97 48.12
C ALA A 249 0.51 -25.03 49.53
N PHE A 250 1.36 -25.14 50.56
CA PHE A 250 0.89 -25.25 51.94
C PHE A 250 0.28 -23.93 52.42
N ALA A 251 -1.03 -23.97 52.69
CA ALA A 251 -1.75 -22.92 53.39
C ALA A 251 -2.80 -23.53 54.33
N THR A 252 -3.10 -22.81 55.40
CA THR A 252 -4.08 -23.26 56.41
C THR A 252 -4.86 -22.08 56.97
N ARG A 253 -6.06 -22.36 57.49
CA ARG A 253 -6.90 -21.35 58.13
C ARG A 253 -6.28 -20.89 59.45
N TRP A 254 -6.31 -19.59 59.65
CA TRP A 254 -5.93 -18.95 60.90
C TRP A 254 -7.20 -18.74 61.74
N LEU A 255 -7.33 -19.52 62.80
CA LEU A 255 -8.56 -19.57 63.60
C LEU A 255 -8.55 -18.51 64.71
N GLU A 256 -7.44 -18.40 65.44
CA GLU A 256 -7.33 -17.50 66.58
C GLU A 256 -5.90 -16.97 66.78
N SER A 257 -5.76 -15.87 67.53
CA SER A 257 -4.48 -15.36 68.01
C SER A 257 -4.52 -15.04 69.49
N ASN A 258 -3.42 -15.35 70.17
CA ASN A 258 -3.14 -14.87 71.52
C ASN A 258 -1.69 -14.37 71.60
N GLY A 259 -1.51 -13.05 71.53
CA GLY A 259 -0.17 -12.44 71.51
C GLY A 259 0.63 -12.88 70.28
N ASP A 260 1.80 -13.48 70.51
CA ASP A 260 2.70 -14.03 69.49
C ASP A 260 2.33 -15.46 69.04
N THR A 261 1.23 -16.03 69.54
CA THR A 261 0.84 -17.42 69.27
C THR A 261 -0.43 -17.49 68.43
N LEU A 262 -0.34 -18.15 67.27
CA LEU A 262 -1.45 -18.42 66.36
C LEU A 262 -2.04 -19.81 66.65
N THR A 263 -3.35 -19.95 66.50
CA THR A 263 -4.02 -21.26 66.43
C THR A 263 -4.48 -21.48 65.00
N LEU A 264 -3.98 -22.54 64.36
CA LEU A 264 -4.26 -22.88 62.97
C LEU A 264 -5.23 -24.07 62.89
N ALA A 265 -5.90 -24.25 61.75
CA ALA A 265 -6.71 -25.45 61.53
C ALA A 265 -5.86 -26.72 61.47
N GLU A 266 -4.68 -26.62 60.85
CA GLU A 266 -3.68 -27.68 60.81
C GLU A 266 -2.28 -27.10 60.64
N THR A 267 -1.25 -27.86 61.04
CA THR A 267 0.16 -27.47 60.84
C THR A 267 0.87 -28.35 59.81
N GLY A 268 0.12 -29.19 59.08
CA GLY A 268 0.63 -30.12 58.07
C GLY A 268 0.45 -31.60 58.42
N ARG A 269 0.53 -32.45 57.39
CA ARG A 269 0.28 -33.91 57.51
C ARG A 269 1.44 -34.65 58.19
N ASP A 270 2.66 -34.22 57.93
CA ASP A 270 3.89 -34.79 58.48
C ASP A 270 4.96 -33.70 58.70
N ALA A 271 6.10 -34.10 59.28
CA ALA A 271 7.21 -33.20 59.60
C ALA A 271 7.98 -32.67 58.37
N VAL A 272 7.71 -33.19 57.16
CA VAL A 272 8.41 -32.82 55.93
C VAL A 272 7.59 -31.82 55.12
N SER A 273 6.28 -32.06 55.00
CA SER A 273 5.31 -31.25 54.26
C SER A 273 4.64 -30.16 55.11
N GLY A 274 4.75 -30.25 56.44
CA GLY A 274 4.16 -29.32 57.39
C GLY A 274 5.06 -28.17 57.83
N LEU A 275 4.49 -27.28 58.63
CA LEU A 275 5.18 -26.14 59.21
C LEU A 275 6.28 -26.60 60.19
N SER A 276 7.45 -25.99 60.07
CA SER A 276 8.61 -26.30 60.91
C SER A 276 9.14 -25.09 61.67
N PRO A 277 9.75 -25.27 62.86
CA PRO A 277 10.46 -24.19 63.54
C PRO A 277 11.53 -23.55 62.64
N GLY A 278 11.61 -22.23 62.64
CA GLY A 278 12.52 -21.46 61.78
C GLY A 278 11.99 -21.15 60.38
N GLN A 279 10.90 -21.78 59.94
CA GLN A 279 10.26 -21.50 58.65
C GLN A 279 9.56 -20.13 58.65
N TRP A 280 9.50 -19.50 57.48
CA TRP A 280 8.78 -18.26 57.28
C TRP A 280 7.36 -18.51 56.83
N ILE A 281 6.44 -17.71 57.36
CA ILE A 281 5.04 -17.75 56.97
C ILE A 281 4.55 -16.35 56.61
N GLU A 282 3.56 -16.29 55.75
CA GLU A 282 2.80 -15.09 55.42
C GLU A 282 1.41 -15.18 56.03
N LEU A 283 1.08 -14.19 56.86
CA LEU A 283 -0.26 -13.95 57.38
C LEU A 283 -1.01 -13.07 56.39
N THR A 284 -2.13 -13.54 55.87
CA THR A 284 -2.93 -12.81 54.87
C THR A 284 -4.40 -13.15 55.01
N ASP A 285 -5.23 -12.52 54.19
CA ASP A 285 -6.66 -12.73 54.10
C ASP A 285 -7.15 -12.42 52.67
N ASP A 286 -8.44 -12.65 52.42
CA ASP A 286 -9.06 -12.39 51.12
C ASP A 286 -9.05 -10.91 50.75
N ASP A 287 -9.19 -10.01 51.73
CA ASP A 287 -9.32 -8.58 51.52
C ASP A 287 -7.97 -7.92 51.17
N ALA A 288 -6.86 -8.44 51.69
CA ALA A 288 -5.50 -8.08 51.31
C ALA A 288 -5.20 -8.57 49.89
N GLU A 289 -5.55 -9.82 49.57
CA GLU A 289 -5.39 -10.39 48.23
C GLU A 289 -6.18 -9.61 47.18
N LEU A 290 -7.46 -9.32 47.43
CA LEU A 290 -8.34 -8.56 46.53
C LEU A 290 -7.92 -7.08 46.40
N ALA A 291 -7.16 -6.55 47.35
CA ALA A 291 -6.59 -5.20 47.29
C ALA A 291 -5.17 -5.17 46.68
N GLY A 292 -4.61 -6.32 46.27
CA GLY A 292 -3.24 -6.42 45.77
C GLY A 292 -2.17 -6.05 46.82
N ARG A 293 -2.50 -6.17 48.11
CA ARG A 293 -1.58 -5.87 49.23
C ARG A 293 -0.85 -7.16 49.65
N PRO A 294 0.48 -7.11 49.90
CA PRO A 294 1.18 -8.25 50.46
C PRO A 294 0.72 -8.54 51.89
N GLY A 295 0.79 -9.81 52.30
CA GLY A 295 0.59 -10.20 53.69
C GLY A 295 1.76 -9.82 54.59
N THR A 296 1.67 -10.20 55.86
CA THR A 296 2.75 -10.01 56.85
C THR A 296 3.65 -11.24 56.88
N LEU A 297 4.93 -11.09 56.56
CA LEU A 297 5.93 -12.14 56.70
C LEU A 297 6.47 -12.16 58.12
N VAL A 298 6.51 -13.35 58.72
CA VAL A 298 7.01 -13.57 60.08
C VAL A 298 7.61 -14.97 60.22
N ARG A 299 8.64 -15.13 61.05
CA ARG A 299 9.31 -16.42 61.28
C ARG A 299 8.66 -17.20 62.43
N ILE A 300 8.62 -18.53 62.31
CA ILE A 300 8.15 -19.44 63.37
C ILE A 300 9.27 -19.72 64.38
N VAL A 301 8.95 -19.66 65.68
CA VAL A 301 9.85 -20.07 66.78
C VAL A 301 9.65 -21.53 67.16
N SER A 302 8.39 -21.94 67.33
CA SER A 302 8.05 -23.29 67.80
C SER A 302 6.61 -23.65 67.46
N LEU A 303 6.32 -24.95 67.39
CA LEU A 303 4.97 -25.49 67.18
C LEU A 303 4.62 -26.44 68.31
N THR A 304 3.36 -26.44 68.75
CA THR A 304 2.82 -27.40 69.73
C THR A 304 1.39 -27.75 69.33
N GLY A 305 1.20 -28.92 68.71
CA GLY A 305 -0.04 -29.24 68.00
C GLY A 305 -0.35 -28.16 66.97
N ASN A 306 -1.59 -27.67 66.97
CA ASN A 306 -2.04 -26.61 66.06
C ASN A 306 -1.66 -25.17 66.50
N ARG A 307 -0.86 -25.02 67.57
CA ARG A 307 -0.43 -23.71 68.07
C ARG A 307 0.97 -23.39 67.54
N VAL A 308 1.10 -22.26 66.86
CA VAL A 308 2.34 -21.78 66.24
C VAL A 308 2.79 -20.51 66.93
N ARG A 309 3.96 -20.53 67.54
CA ARG A 309 4.56 -19.34 68.17
C ARG A 309 5.44 -18.60 67.17
N LEU A 310 5.20 -17.31 67.04
CA LEU A 310 5.88 -16.40 66.11
C LEU A 310 7.06 -15.68 66.77
N ASP A 311 8.06 -15.36 65.94
CA ASP A 311 9.15 -14.45 66.29
C ASP A 311 8.71 -13.03 65.96
N ALA A 312 7.85 -12.45 66.81
CA ALA A 312 7.18 -11.17 66.54
C ALA A 312 8.11 -10.02 66.06
N PRO A 313 9.35 -9.84 66.55
CA PRO A 313 10.28 -8.84 66.03
C PRO A 313 10.67 -8.99 64.56
N THR A 314 10.48 -10.18 63.97
CA THR A 314 10.76 -10.43 62.54
C THR A 314 9.59 -10.05 61.63
N ALA A 315 8.42 -9.73 62.19
CA ALA A 315 7.24 -9.41 61.43
C ALA A 315 7.40 -8.08 60.69
N ASP A 316 7.07 -8.05 59.40
CA ASP A 316 7.09 -6.83 58.58
C ASP A 316 5.73 -6.10 58.51
N GLY A 317 4.79 -6.48 59.38
CA GLY A 317 3.41 -6.02 59.45
C GLY A 317 2.67 -6.53 60.70
N PRO A 318 1.33 -6.35 60.77
CA PRO A 318 0.54 -6.78 61.91
C PRO A 318 0.47 -8.31 62.05
N ILE A 319 0.45 -8.80 63.28
CA ILE A 319 0.35 -10.24 63.61
C ILE A 319 -0.92 -10.61 64.38
N ALA A 320 -1.80 -9.63 64.65
CA ALA A 320 -3.07 -9.87 65.32
C ALA A 320 -4.15 -10.18 64.29
N ILE A 321 -4.89 -11.29 64.48
CA ILE A 321 -5.96 -11.72 63.55
C ILE A 321 -7.02 -10.64 63.31
N SER A 322 -7.27 -9.76 64.29
CA SER A 322 -8.21 -8.64 64.16
C SER A 322 -7.80 -7.58 63.13
N SER A 323 -6.56 -7.62 62.65
CA SER A 323 -6.06 -6.76 61.56
C SER A 323 -6.31 -7.36 60.18
N PHE A 324 -6.89 -8.56 60.12
CA PHE A 324 -7.13 -9.33 58.91
C PHE A 324 -8.64 -9.49 58.67
N GLY A 325 -9.03 -9.45 57.41
CA GLY A 325 -10.40 -9.48 56.93
C GLY A 325 -10.98 -10.88 56.79
N ARG A 326 -11.71 -11.11 55.69
CA ARG A 326 -12.36 -12.40 55.40
C ARG A 326 -11.35 -13.52 55.19
N ASN A 327 -11.64 -14.71 55.72
CA ASN A 327 -10.81 -15.92 55.62
C ASN A 327 -9.32 -15.70 55.96
N PRO A 328 -8.96 -15.26 57.19
CA PRO A 328 -7.57 -15.17 57.61
C PRO A 328 -6.85 -16.51 57.44
N LYS A 329 -5.67 -16.47 56.83
CA LYS A 329 -4.91 -17.68 56.47
C LYS A 329 -3.41 -17.47 56.62
N VAL A 330 -2.73 -18.60 56.80
CA VAL A 330 -1.27 -18.67 56.89
C VAL A 330 -0.75 -19.45 55.70
N ARG A 331 0.27 -18.91 55.03
CA ARG A 331 0.94 -19.57 53.90
C ARG A 331 2.43 -19.73 54.18
N ALA A 332 2.98 -20.91 53.88
CA ALA A 332 4.40 -21.19 54.10
C ALA A 332 5.30 -20.70 52.96
N TRP A 333 6.49 -20.23 53.33
CA TRP A 333 7.54 -19.77 52.43
C TRP A 333 8.91 -20.32 52.87
N ASP A 334 9.77 -20.62 51.89
CA ASP A 334 11.12 -21.16 52.13
C ASP A 334 12.19 -20.07 52.11
N SER A 335 11.88 -18.89 51.57
CA SER A 335 12.78 -17.75 51.60
C SER A 335 13.01 -17.25 53.04
N PRO A 336 14.20 -16.71 53.35
CA PRO A 336 14.50 -16.12 54.65
C PRO A 336 13.84 -14.73 54.79
N GLY A 337 12.51 -14.70 54.80
CA GLY A 337 11.70 -13.48 54.78
C GLY A 337 11.64 -12.85 53.39
N ALA A 338 11.49 -11.52 53.35
CA ALA A 338 11.49 -10.73 52.12
C ALA A 338 12.92 -10.43 51.65
N VAL A 339 13.30 -10.97 50.49
CA VAL A 339 14.63 -10.81 49.89
C VAL A 339 14.63 -9.60 48.96
N ALA A 340 15.61 -8.70 49.08
CA ALA A 340 15.70 -7.53 48.22
C ALA A 340 16.05 -7.92 46.76
N ILE A 341 15.35 -7.32 45.79
CA ILE A 341 15.68 -7.48 44.38
C ILE A 341 16.86 -6.58 44.05
N THR A 342 18.00 -7.21 43.77
CA THR A 342 19.23 -6.54 43.33
C THR A 342 19.71 -7.16 42.03
N VAL A 343 20.53 -6.42 41.26
CA VAL A 343 21.21 -6.95 40.07
C VAL A 343 22.72 -6.90 40.36
N PRO A 344 23.31 -8.01 40.82
CA PRO A 344 24.73 -8.06 41.13
C PRO A 344 25.60 -7.74 39.90
N GLY A 345 26.72 -7.05 40.10
CA GLY A 345 27.73 -6.87 39.04
C GLY A 345 28.57 -8.14 38.77
N THR A 346 28.34 -9.20 39.54
CA THR A 346 28.99 -10.51 39.45
C THR A 346 27.96 -11.59 39.11
N ASN A 347 28.41 -12.82 38.79
CA ASN A 347 27.53 -13.95 38.47
C ASN A 347 26.49 -13.66 37.36
N ASP A 348 26.87 -12.84 36.38
CA ASP A 348 25.99 -12.40 35.28
C ASP A 348 24.65 -11.78 35.73
N GLY A 349 24.60 -11.18 36.93
CA GLY A 349 23.38 -10.60 37.49
C GLY A 349 22.41 -11.60 38.14
N PHE A 350 22.80 -12.88 38.29
CA PHE A 350 21.99 -13.91 38.94
C PHE A 350 22.16 -13.89 40.47
N LEU A 351 21.02 -13.93 41.16
CA LEU A 351 20.89 -14.12 42.60
C LEU A 351 20.67 -15.60 42.93
N PRO A 352 21.42 -16.16 43.89
CA PRO A 352 21.19 -17.52 44.34
C PRO A 352 19.89 -17.61 45.15
N LEU A 353 19.08 -18.64 44.89
CA LEU A 353 17.94 -19.01 45.73
C LEU A 353 18.38 -20.05 46.77
N GLU A 354 18.61 -21.29 46.32
CA GLU A 354 19.17 -22.39 47.10
C GLU A 354 19.59 -23.56 46.20
N SER A 355 20.40 -24.49 46.71
CA SER A 355 20.68 -25.81 46.08
C SER A 355 21.05 -25.75 44.58
N GLY A 356 21.82 -24.73 44.21
CA GLY A 356 22.27 -24.52 42.83
C GLY A 356 21.22 -23.88 41.90
N LEU A 357 20.08 -23.40 42.40
CA LEU A 357 19.11 -22.62 41.63
C LEU A 357 19.40 -21.12 41.75
N GLU A 358 19.41 -20.40 40.63
CA GLU A 358 19.65 -18.96 40.58
C GLU A 358 18.62 -18.25 39.69
N VAL A 359 18.32 -16.98 40.00
CA VAL A 359 17.42 -16.13 39.22
C VAL A 359 18.00 -14.75 38.97
N ALA A 360 17.79 -14.19 37.78
CA ALA A 360 18.20 -12.84 37.43
C ALA A 360 16.97 -11.98 37.11
N PHE A 361 16.84 -10.87 37.84
CA PHE A 361 15.79 -9.88 37.60
C PHE A 361 16.25 -8.86 36.55
N LEU A 362 15.32 -8.35 35.74
CA LEU A 362 15.61 -7.30 34.77
C LEU A 362 16.13 -6.03 35.46
N ALA A 363 17.28 -5.53 35.03
CA ALA A 363 17.86 -4.28 35.50
C ALA A 363 16.92 -3.10 35.21
N GLY A 364 16.59 -2.31 36.25
CA GLY A 364 15.63 -1.22 36.16
C GLY A 364 14.17 -1.65 35.93
N GLY A 365 13.88 -2.96 35.93
CA GLY A 365 12.52 -3.48 35.80
C GLY A 365 11.65 -3.07 36.98
N ALA A 366 10.38 -2.75 36.71
CA ALA A 366 9.36 -2.47 37.71
C ALA A 366 8.51 -3.72 38.00
N TYR A 367 8.21 -3.97 39.27
CA TYR A 367 7.52 -5.17 39.76
C TYR A 367 6.32 -4.79 40.64
N ARG A 368 5.22 -5.53 40.53
CA ARG A 368 4.03 -5.40 41.39
C ARG A 368 3.97 -6.53 42.41
N SER A 369 3.41 -6.24 43.59
CA SER A 369 3.13 -7.28 44.60
C SER A 369 2.27 -8.38 44.01
N GLY A 370 2.65 -9.64 44.26
CA GLY A 370 1.96 -10.79 43.74
C GLY A 370 2.36 -11.20 42.31
N ASP A 371 3.20 -10.45 41.59
CA ASP A 371 3.84 -10.96 40.36
C ASP A 371 4.64 -12.22 40.70
N TRP A 372 4.53 -13.27 39.88
CA TRP A 372 5.18 -14.54 40.17
C TRP A 372 5.60 -15.33 38.93
N TRP A 373 6.51 -16.27 39.15
CA TRP A 373 6.99 -17.24 38.17
C TRP A 373 7.16 -18.60 38.83
N VAL A 374 6.93 -19.68 38.08
CA VAL A 374 7.32 -21.03 38.50
C VAL A 374 8.50 -21.58 37.71
N ILE A 375 9.37 -22.33 38.40
CA ILE A 375 10.57 -22.96 37.86
C ILE A 375 10.51 -24.45 38.21
N PRO A 376 10.07 -25.32 37.29
CA PRO A 376 10.10 -26.76 37.53
C PRO A 376 11.55 -27.25 37.62
N ALA A 377 11.93 -27.78 38.77
CA ALA A 377 13.26 -28.34 39.02
C ALA A 377 13.19 -29.85 39.16
N ARG A 378 14.09 -30.58 38.51
CA ARG A 378 14.08 -32.04 38.45
C ARG A 378 15.48 -32.60 38.67
N SER A 379 15.56 -33.61 39.54
CA SER A 379 16.82 -34.28 39.79
C SER A 379 17.34 -34.97 38.53
N GLY A 380 18.62 -34.77 38.21
CA GLY A 380 19.29 -35.34 37.03
C GLY A 380 19.08 -34.58 35.71
N SER A 381 17.96 -33.86 35.52
CA SER A 381 17.71 -33.08 34.29
C SER A 381 17.80 -31.56 34.46
N GLY A 382 18.06 -31.06 35.66
CA GLY A 382 18.19 -29.62 35.94
C GLY A 382 16.84 -28.91 36.04
N ILE A 383 16.72 -27.72 35.47
CA ILE A 383 15.47 -26.93 35.47
C ILE A 383 14.84 -26.87 34.09
N ASP A 384 13.51 -26.78 34.07
CA ASP A 384 12.69 -26.61 32.87
C ASP A 384 12.42 -25.10 32.68
N TRP A 385 13.38 -24.38 32.09
CA TRP A 385 13.28 -22.94 31.83
C TRP A 385 13.57 -22.63 30.35
N PRO A 386 12.81 -21.72 29.69
CA PRO A 386 13.07 -21.39 28.29
C PRO A 386 14.44 -20.73 28.07
N GLU A 387 15.11 -21.09 26.97
CA GLU A 387 16.40 -20.52 26.57
C GLU A 387 16.31 -19.83 25.20
N SER A 388 17.10 -18.77 25.00
CA SER A 388 17.28 -18.07 23.73
C SER A 388 18.77 -18.01 23.40
N GLY A 389 19.17 -18.67 22.30
CA GLY A 389 20.58 -18.72 21.89
C GLY A 389 21.51 -19.44 22.88
N GLY A 390 20.98 -20.40 23.66
CA GLY A 390 21.72 -21.12 24.70
C GLY A 390 21.88 -20.34 26.02
N ALA A 391 21.22 -19.19 26.17
CA ALA A 391 21.16 -18.44 27.42
C ALA A 391 19.74 -18.47 27.99
N PRO A 392 19.56 -18.49 29.33
CA PRO A 392 18.26 -18.39 29.97
C PRO A 392 17.46 -17.17 29.49
N ALA A 393 16.27 -17.39 28.96
CA ALA A 393 15.43 -16.30 28.45
C ALA A 393 14.73 -15.56 29.60
N GLN A 394 14.60 -14.25 29.45
CA GLN A 394 13.79 -13.41 30.33
C GLN A 394 12.30 -13.68 30.08
N GLN A 395 11.55 -14.02 31.14
CA GLN A 395 10.13 -14.36 31.11
C GLN A 395 9.31 -13.30 31.85
N SER A 396 8.19 -12.92 31.26
CA SER A 396 7.18 -12.08 31.93
C SER A 396 6.52 -12.83 33.09
N PRO A 397 5.98 -12.14 34.11
CA PRO A 397 5.27 -12.78 35.20
C PRO A 397 4.16 -13.69 34.67
N GLN A 398 4.05 -14.90 35.23
CA GLN A 398 2.89 -15.78 35.06
C GLN A 398 1.72 -15.36 35.98
N GLY A 399 1.82 -14.13 36.49
CA GLY A 399 1.07 -13.50 37.56
C GLY A 399 -0.42 -13.32 37.33
N ILE A 400 -1.02 -12.52 38.21
CA ILE A 400 -2.39 -12.06 38.04
C ILE A 400 -2.41 -11.09 36.84
N GLU A 401 -3.00 -11.51 35.72
CA GLU A 401 -3.20 -10.63 34.57
C GLU A 401 -4.43 -9.76 34.80
N HIS A 402 -4.20 -8.46 34.94
CA HIS A 402 -5.25 -7.45 35.01
C HIS A 402 -5.61 -6.95 33.60
N ALA A 403 -6.91 -6.89 33.33
CA ALA A 403 -7.50 -6.33 32.13
C ALA A 403 -8.43 -5.17 32.52
N TYR A 404 -8.41 -4.10 31.72
CA TYR A 404 -9.11 -2.86 32.05
C TYR A 404 -10.06 -2.44 30.92
N ALA A 405 -11.26 -1.97 31.27
CA ALA A 405 -12.17 -1.33 30.34
C ALA A 405 -12.77 -0.05 30.93
N ARG A 406 -12.94 0.97 30.08
CA ARG A 406 -13.63 2.22 30.45
C ARG A 406 -15.14 1.97 30.47
N LEU A 407 -15.82 2.44 31.51
CA LEU A 407 -17.26 2.28 31.68
C LEU A 407 -18.02 3.57 31.42
N ALA A 408 -17.52 4.71 31.90
CA ALA A 408 -18.17 6.01 31.73
C ALA A 408 -17.21 7.18 31.97
N VAL A 409 -17.58 8.36 31.50
CA VAL A 409 -16.98 9.64 31.91
C VAL A 409 -17.96 10.39 32.81
N LEU A 410 -17.45 10.95 33.91
CA LEU A 410 -18.22 11.73 34.88
C LEU A 410 -17.47 12.98 35.29
N ASP A 411 -18.20 14.03 35.67
CA ASP A 411 -17.65 15.20 36.35
C ASP A 411 -18.06 15.16 37.84
N CYS A 412 -17.12 15.49 38.72
CA CYS A 412 -17.34 15.73 40.13
C CYS A 412 -17.04 17.21 40.44
N THR A 413 -18.03 17.94 40.96
CA THR A 413 -17.87 19.33 41.43
C THR A 413 -18.57 19.53 42.76
N GLY A 414 -17.82 19.96 43.79
CA GLY A 414 -18.35 20.10 45.14
C GLY A 414 -18.97 18.82 45.70
N GLY A 415 -18.47 17.64 45.27
CA GLY A 415 -19.00 16.32 45.64
C GLY A 415 -20.27 15.88 44.89
N ALA A 416 -20.77 16.69 43.96
CA ALA A 416 -21.89 16.31 43.08
C ALA A 416 -21.38 15.68 41.79
N TRP A 417 -21.96 14.53 41.42
CA TRP A 417 -21.61 13.82 40.19
C TRP A 417 -22.55 14.15 39.05
N THR A 418 -21.98 14.40 37.88
CA THR A 418 -22.73 14.55 36.62
C THR A 418 -22.23 13.50 35.64
N PHE A 419 -23.16 12.74 35.07
CA PHE A 419 -22.85 11.77 34.02
C PHE A 419 -22.55 12.51 32.70
N VAL A 420 -21.41 12.23 32.09
CA VAL A 420 -20.98 12.88 30.83
C VAL A 420 -21.19 11.95 29.63
N GLY A 421 -20.84 10.67 29.76
CA GLY A 421 -21.02 9.70 28.67
C GLY A 421 -20.78 8.26 29.08
N ASP A 422 -21.45 7.33 28.39
CA ASP A 422 -21.24 5.88 28.53
C ASP A 422 -20.11 5.43 27.60
N CYS A 423 -19.11 4.76 28.15
CA CYS A 423 -17.95 4.32 27.37
C CYS A 423 -18.06 2.85 26.95
N ARG A 424 -19.11 2.14 27.36
CA ARG A 424 -19.27 0.71 27.05
C ARG A 424 -19.71 0.53 25.59
N PRO A 425 -18.92 -0.17 24.75
CA PRO A 425 -19.36 -0.52 23.41
C PRO A 425 -20.47 -1.57 23.50
N LEU A 426 -21.68 -1.22 23.08
CA LEU A 426 -22.81 -2.15 23.09
C LEU A 426 -22.91 -2.91 21.77
N PHE A 427 -22.95 -4.24 21.81
CA PHE A 427 -23.06 -5.06 20.61
C PHE A 427 -24.33 -5.93 20.62
N PRO A 428 -25.07 -6.03 19.49
CA PRO A 428 -26.11 -7.05 19.33
C PRO A 428 -25.47 -8.40 19.01
N PRO A 429 -26.19 -9.53 19.15
CA PRO A 429 -25.75 -10.81 18.60
C PRO A 429 -25.46 -10.71 17.09
N LEU A 430 -24.45 -11.43 16.60
CA LEU A 430 -24.05 -11.41 15.17
C LEU A 430 -25.22 -11.62 14.20
N THR A 431 -26.19 -12.48 14.57
CA THR A 431 -27.37 -12.78 13.75
C THR A 431 -28.34 -11.59 13.58
N ARG A 432 -28.23 -10.57 14.45
CA ARG A 432 -29.03 -9.34 14.44
C ARG A 432 -28.30 -8.13 13.84
N MET A 433 -27.03 -8.24 13.47
CA MET A 433 -26.26 -7.15 12.83
C MET A 433 -26.66 -6.94 11.35
N ARG A 434 -27.86 -6.40 11.12
CA ARG A 434 -28.35 -6.03 9.79
C ARG A 434 -28.00 -4.57 9.50
N GLN A 435 -27.54 -4.29 8.29
CA GLN A 435 -27.23 -2.94 7.83
C GLN A 435 -28.11 -2.57 6.64
N LEU A 436 -28.42 -1.29 6.52
CA LEU A 436 -29.14 -0.69 5.41
C LEU A 436 -28.17 0.20 4.62
N ALA A 437 -28.02 -0.01 3.32
CA ALA A 437 -27.22 0.83 2.44
C ALA A 437 -28.05 1.44 1.32
N LEU A 438 -27.68 2.64 0.91
CA LEU A 438 -28.17 3.27 -0.31
C LEU A 438 -27.56 2.56 -1.52
N LEU A 439 -28.39 2.08 -2.44
CA LEU A 439 -27.94 1.44 -3.69
C LEU A 439 -28.15 2.34 -4.92
N GLY A 440 -29.05 3.32 -4.85
CA GLY A 440 -29.30 4.27 -5.95
C GLY A 440 -30.68 4.92 -5.89
N GLY A 441 -30.93 5.88 -6.78
CA GLY A 441 -32.18 6.63 -6.87
C GLY A 441 -32.24 7.94 -6.06
N ASP A 442 -31.15 8.35 -5.43
CA ASP A 442 -31.04 9.65 -4.73
C ASP A 442 -30.63 10.78 -5.69
N GLY A 443 -30.97 12.03 -5.35
CA GLY A 443 -30.54 13.24 -6.05
C GLY A 443 -31.23 13.47 -7.41
N GLN A 444 -32.37 12.84 -7.66
CA GLN A 444 -33.06 12.93 -8.94
C GLN A 444 -33.82 14.24 -9.11
N GLU A 445 -34.00 14.68 -10.36
CA GLU A 445 -34.88 15.82 -10.70
C GLU A 445 -36.09 15.37 -11.52
N ALA A 446 -37.23 16.03 -11.33
CA ALA A 446 -38.41 15.88 -12.18
C ALA A 446 -38.84 17.22 -12.77
N LEU A 447 -39.24 17.22 -14.05
CA LEU A 447 -39.81 18.38 -14.72
C LEU A 447 -41.32 18.45 -14.46
N PRO A 448 -41.84 19.43 -13.70
CA PRO A 448 -43.27 19.61 -13.54
C PRO A 448 -43.88 20.21 -14.81
N ASP A 449 -45.08 19.76 -15.18
CA ASP A 449 -45.91 20.41 -16.20
C ASP A 449 -46.77 21.50 -15.54
N PRO A 450 -46.47 22.80 -15.73
CA PRO A 450 -47.21 23.88 -15.09
C PRO A 450 -48.68 23.95 -15.54
N THR A 451 -49.03 23.34 -16.68
CA THR A 451 -50.41 23.29 -17.18
C THR A 451 -51.24 22.19 -16.50
N GLN A 452 -50.60 21.29 -15.75
CA GLN A 452 -51.23 20.19 -15.02
C GLN A 452 -50.72 20.12 -13.57
N PRO A 453 -50.96 21.15 -12.73
CA PRO A 453 -50.35 21.27 -11.39
C PRO A 453 -50.76 20.17 -10.39
N MET A 454 -51.84 19.44 -10.67
CA MET A 454 -52.31 18.32 -9.84
C MET A 454 -51.69 16.96 -10.23
N ARG A 455 -50.90 16.90 -11.29
CA ARG A 455 -50.28 15.66 -11.77
C ARG A 455 -48.93 15.43 -11.08
N LEU A 456 -48.76 14.26 -10.47
CA LEU A 456 -47.47 13.85 -9.89
C LEU A 456 -46.43 13.60 -11.00
N CYS A 457 -45.18 13.96 -10.72
CA CYS A 457 -44.05 13.89 -11.62
C CYS A 457 -43.19 12.66 -11.28
N PRO A 458 -43.33 11.53 -11.99
CA PRO A 458 -42.57 10.32 -11.68
C PRO A 458 -41.07 10.54 -11.86
N LEU A 459 -40.28 10.03 -10.93
CA LEU A 459 -38.83 9.98 -11.08
C LEU A 459 -38.43 8.90 -12.11
N ALA A 460 -37.27 9.10 -12.73
CA ALA A 460 -36.76 8.21 -13.78
C ALA A 460 -36.31 6.86 -13.22
N ASP A 461 -35.64 6.88 -12.06
CA ASP A 461 -35.14 5.70 -11.38
C ASP A 461 -35.92 5.41 -10.08
N LEU A 462 -36.00 4.12 -9.74
CA LEU A 462 -36.55 3.66 -8.46
C LEU A 462 -35.60 4.04 -7.31
N LEU A 463 -36.16 4.28 -6.13
CA LEU A 463 -35.38 4.36 -4.90
C LEU A 463 -34.95 2.95 -4.52
N ARG A 464 -33.65 2.74 -4.28
CA ARG A 464 -33.07 1.41 -4.06
C ARG A 464 -32.23 1.41 -2.78
N VAL A 465 -32.53 0.50 -1.87
CA VAL A 465 -31.70 0.23 -0.68
C VAL A 465 -31.43 -1.25 -0.54
N GLY A 466 -30.27 -1.59 0.02
CA GLY A 466 -29.83 -2.96 0.27
C GLY A 466 -29.82 -3.26 1.76
N VAL A 467 -30.32 -4.43 2.15
CA VAL A 467 -30.20 -4.97 3.51
C VAL A 467 -29.27 -6.16 3.50
N TYR A 468 -28.21 -6.10 4.31
CA TYR A 468 -27.21 -7.16 4.38
C TYR A 468 -26.72 -7.41 5.81
N ARG A 469 -26.07 -8.56 6.00
CA ARG A 469 -25.36 -8.99 7.22
C ARG A 469 -23.92 -9.33 6.83
N GLY A 470 -22.97 -8.45 7.16
CA GLY A 470 -21.59 -8.58 6.68
C GLY A 470 -21.53 -8.43 5.16
N THR A 471 -21.25 -9.51 4.43
CA THR A 471 -21.29 -9.55 2.96
C THR A 471 -22.52 -10.25 2.39
N MET A 472 -23.38 -10.79 3.25
CA MET A 472 -24.51 -11.63 2.84
C MET A 472 -25.81 -10.81 2.74
N PRO A 473 -26.51 -10.81 1.59
CA PRO A 473 -27.79 -10.15 1.46
C PRO A 473 -28.86 -10.80 2.35
N VAL A 474 -29.82 -10.00 2.82
CA VAL A 474 -30.95 -10.49 3.63
C VAL A 474 -32.24 -10.39 2.83
N GLN A 475 -32.77 -11.52 2.41
CA GLN A 475 -34.09 -11.61 1.76
C GLN A 475 -35.23 -11.42 2.77
N ASN A 476 -36.35 -10.86 2.30
CA ASN A 476 -37.58 -10.63 3.07
C ASN A 476 -37.41 -9.70 4.29
N ALA A 477 -36.36 -8.86 4.31
CA ALA A 477 -36.24 -7.77 5.27
C ALA A 477 -37.27 -6.68 4.91
N ARG A 478 -37.89 -6.11 5.94
CA ARG A 478 -38.92 -5.05 5.79
C ARG A 478 -38.24 -3.68 5.79
N VAL A 479 -38.40 -2.94 4.71
CA VAL A 479 -37.93 -1.56 4.59
C VAL A 479 -39.13 -0.64 4.42
N ARG A 480 -39.33 0.28 5.36
CA ARG A 480 -40.36 1.32 5.28
C ARG A 480 -39.82 2.54 4.57
N PHE A 481 -40.43 2.90 3.45
CA PHE A 481 -40.23 4.17 2.77
C PHE A 481 -41.33 5.14 3.19
N THR A 482 -40.99 6.35 3.60
CA THR A 482 -41.95 7.37 4.06
C THR A 482 -41.59 8.73 3.45
N VAL A 483 -42.57 9.39 2.84
CA VAL A 483 -42.43 10.78 2.34
C VAL A 483 -42.33 11.71 3.55
N LEU A 484 -41.21 12.43 3.66
CA LEU A 484 -40.96 13.38 4.74
C LEU A 484 -41.36 14.80 4.38
N SER A 485 -41.15 15.20 3.13
CA SER A 485 -41.50 16.53 2.62
C SER A 485 -42.13 16.45 1.25
N GLY A 486 -43.12 17.30 1.02
CA GLY A 486 -43.98 17.26 -0.17
C GLY A 486 -45.22 16.39 0.00
N SER A 487 -46.04 16.42 -1.05
CA SER A 487 -47.25 15.61 -1.24
C SER A 487 -47.07 14.60 -2.39
N GLY A 488 -45.82 14.33 -2.77
CA GLY A 488 -45.46 13.24 -3.68
C GLY A 488 -45.91 11.87 -3.19
N GLY A 489 -46.01 10.91 -4.10
CA GLY A 489 -46.55 9.57 -3.83
C GLY A 489 -45.54 8.46 -4.11
N LEU A 490 -45.55 7.43 -3.25
CA LEU A 490 -44.80 6.18 -3.43
C LEU A 490 -45.66 5.14 -4.17
N ASN A 491 -45.02 4.31 -5.00
CA ASN A 491 -45.65 3.27 -5.83
C ASN A 491 -46.86 3.79 -6.64
N VAL A 492 -46.70 4.96 -7.26
CA VAL A 492 -47.73 5.58 -8.10
C VAL A 492 -47.93 4.79 -9.39
N ILE A 493 -49.18 4.42 -9.68
CA ILE A 493 -49.62 3.99 -11.01
C ILE A 493 -50.40 5.17 -11.61
N PRO A 494 -49.84 5.91 -12.58
CA PRO A 494 -50.53 7.05 -13.18
C PRO A 494 -51.90 6.62 -13.75
N PRO A 495 -52.99 7.39 -13.55
CA PRO A 495 -53.05 8.75 -13.00
C PRO A 495 -53.46 8.85 -11.51
N ALA A 496 -53.30 7.80 -10.70
CA ALA A 496 -53.76 7.77 -9.31
C ALA A 496 -52.81 8.46 -8.30
N SER A 497 -53.33 8.81 -7.12
CA SER A 497 -52.53 9.27 -5.97
C SER A 497 -51.73 8.11 -5.36
N GLY A 498 -50.42 8.32 -5.09
CA GLY A 498 -49.56 7.33 -4.44
C GLY A 498 -49.70 7.29 -2.92
N PHE A 499 -48.99 6.37 -2.27
CA PHE A 499 -48.97 6.23 -0.82
C PHE A 499 -47.95 7.17 -0.18
N SER A 500 -48.24 7.70 1.02
CA SER A 500 -47.27 8.48 1.80
C SER A 500 -46.24 7.62 2.54
N SER A 501 -46.55 6.33 2.74
CA SER A 501 -45.63 5.33 3.32
C SER A 501 -45.88 3.95 2.72
N VAL A 502 -44.83 3.20 2.44
CA VAL A 502 -44.87 1.84 1.88
C VAL A 502 -43.81 0.98 2.56
N ILE A 503 -44.14 -0.28 2.87
CA ILE A 503 -43.15 -1.28 3.30
C ILE A 503 -42.82 -2.16 2.08
N ALA A 504 -41.57 -2.10 1.62
CA ALA A 504 -41.03 -3.00 0.62
C ALA A 504 -40.28 -4.14 1.30
N LEU A 505 -40.36 -5.34 0.71
CA LEU A 505 -39.57 -6.49 1.13
C LEU A 505 -38.33 -6.59 0.23
N THR A 506 -37.19 -6.93 0.83
CA THR A 506 -35.98 -7.19 0.06
C THR A 506 -36.07 -8.49 -0.73
N ASP A 507 -35.51 -8.50 -1.93
CA ASP A 507 -35.41 -9.68 -2.80
C ASP A 507 -34.27 -10.64 -2.39
N ASP A 508 -33.98 -11.64 -3.24
CA ASP A 508 -32.91 -12.62 -3.01
C ASP A 508 -31.49 -12.01 -3.03
N LYS A 509 -31.34 -10.81 -3.60
CA LYS A 509 -30.13 -9.99 -3.56
C LYS A 509 -30.13 -9.01 -2.39
N GLY A 510 -31.14 -9.06 -1.52
CA GLY A 510 -31.26 -8.18 -0.37
C GLY A 510 -31.68 -6.75 -0.74
N GLU A 511 -32.19 -6.52 -1.94
CA GLU A 511 -32.57 -5.19 -2.43
C GLU A 511 -34.07 -4.92 -2.24
N ALA A 512 -34.42 -3.77 -1.66
CA ALA A 512 -35.78 -3.25 -1.59
C ALA A 512 -35.89 -2.00 -2.46
N THR A 513 -36.91 -1.97 -3.32
CA THR A 513 -37.14 -0.87 -4.26
C THR A 513 -38.53 -0.26 -4.11
N VAL A 514 -38.64 1.05 -4.37
CA VAL A 514 -39.94 1.74 -4.42
C VAL A 514 -39.91 2.82 -5.52
N ALA A 515 -41.00 2.94 -6.28
CA ALA A 515 -41.17 4.05 -7.21
C ALA A 515 -41.61 5.31 -6.44
N TRP A 516 -41.12 6.49 -6.84
CA TRP A 516 -41.49 7.75 -6.21
C TRP A 516 -41.82 8.80 -7.28
N ALA A 517 -42.93 9.51 -7.09
CA ALA A 517 -43.34 10.63 -7.93
C ALA A 517 -43.51 11.89 -7.07
N LEU A 518 -43.00 13.01 -7.55
CA LEU A 518 -42.98 14.30 -6.86
C LEU A 518 -44.29 15.05 -7.06
N ASP A 519 -44.75 15.82 -6.07
CA ASP A 519 -45.77 16.84 -6.33
C ASP A 519 -45.18 18.04 -7.09
N ALA A 520 -45.99 18.78 -7.84
CA ALA A 520 -45.52 19.86 -8.72
C ALA A 520 -45.30 21.21 -8.00
N ALA A 521 -45.55 21.32 -6.68
CA ALA A 521 -45.46 22.57 -5.93
C ALA A 521 -44.24 22.62 -4.99
N THR A 522 -43.87 21.49 -4.40
CA THR A 522 -42.81 21.38 -3.41
C THR A 522 -41.49 21.12 -4.10
N ALA A 523 -40.64 22.14 -4.09
CA ALA A 523 -39.47 22.15 -4.94
C ALA A 523 -38.33 21.20 -4.53
N THR A 524 -38.25 20.81 -3.26
CA THR A 524 -37.38 19.73 -2.79
C THR A 524 -38.19 18.85 -1.88
N GLN A 525 -38.26 17.57 -2.23
CA GLN A 525 -39.01 16.56 -1.50
C GLN A 525 -38.04 15.51 -0.99
N GLN A 526 -38.44 14.77 0.04
CA GLN A 526 -37.60 13.76 0.66
C GLN A 526 -38.39 12.51 0.99
N VAL A 527 -37.76 11.36 0.80
CA VAL A 527 -38.26 10.06 1.26
C VAL A 527 -37.22 9.41 2.15
N ARG A 528 -37.65 8.89 3.30
CA ARG A 528 -36.78 8.13 4.20
C ARG A 528 -37.07 6.65 4.08
N ALA A 529 -36.04 5.86 3.85
CA ALA A 529 -36.04 4.40 3.97
C ALA A 529 -35.50 3.97 5.34
N GLU A 530 -36.28 3.16 6.06
CA GLU A 530 -35.96 2.66 7.38
C GLU A 530 -36.05 1.13 7.37
N LEU A 531 -34.98 0.44 7.75
CA LEU A 531 -35.07 -0.98 8.07
C LEU A 531 -35.88 -1.11 9.35
N ILE A 532 -36.89 -1.97 9.35
CA ILE A 532 -37.78 -2.17 10.50
C ILE A 532 -37.85 -3.64 10.90
N ASP A 533 -38.16 -3.89 12.17
CA ASP A 533 -38.41 -5.22 12.68
C ASP A 533 -39.89 -5.63 12.54
N SER A 534 -40.26 -6.76 13.15
CA SER A 534 -41.63 -7.28 13.15
C SER A 534 -42.61 -6.46 13.98
N THR A 535 -42.11 -5.58 14.86
CA THR A 535 -42.89 -4.65 15.68
C THR A 535 -42.96 -3.26 15.07
N ASP A 536 -42.49 -3.11 13.83
CA ASP A 536 -42.48 -1.85 13.09
C ASP A 536 -41.52 -0.78 13.66
N GLU A 537 -40.64 -1.16 14.59
CA GLU A 537 -39.58 -0.31 15.13
C GLU A 537 -38.35 -0.29 14.21
N ARG A 538 -37.66 0.87 14.17
CA ARG A 538 -36.49 1.07 13.30
C ARG A 538 -35.27 0.33 13.83
N VAL A 539 -34.59 -0.38 12.94
CA VAL A 539 -33.33 -1.08 13.19
C VAL A 539 -32.20 -0.38 12.43
N GLY A 540 -31.27 0.24 13.17
CA GLY A 540 -30.11 0.92 12.59
C GLY A 540 -30.39 2.32 12.03
N LEU A 541 -29.51 2.77 11.13
CA LEU A 541 -29.61 4.08 10.48
C LEU A 541 -30.60 4.04 9.32
N ALA A 542 -31.22 5.19 9.06
CA ALA A 542 -32.11 5.38 7.93
C ALA A 542 -31.35 6.00 6.75
N VAL A 543 -31.80 5.68 5.53
CA VAL A 543 -31.35 6.34 4.30
C VAL A 543 -32.38 7.39 3.93
N THR A 544 -31.95 8.61 3.61
CA THR A 544 -32.87 9.66 3.13
C THR A 544 -32.52 9.99 1.69
N PHE A 545 -33.52 9.89 0.83
CA PHE A 545 -33.49 10.29 -0.57
C PHE A 545 -34.00 11.72 -0.69
N GLY A 546 -33.31 12.55 -1.45
CA GLY A 546 -33.74 13.86 -1.89
C GLY A 546 -34.03 13.86 -3.39
N ALA A 547 -35.07 14.58 -3.79
CA ALA A 547 -35.33 14.88 -5.19
C ALA A 547 -35.92 16.28 -5.32
N SER A 548 -35.70 16.93 -6.46
CA SER A 548 -36.14 18.31 -6.70
C SER A 548 -36.94 18.49 -7.98
N LEU A 549 -37.80 19.51 -7.98
CA LEU A 549 -38.43 19.98 -9.20
C LEU A 549 -37.46 20.86 -9.98
N SER A 550 -37.28 20.52 -11.26
CA SER A 550 -36.49 21.32 -12.18
C SER A 550 -37.37 22.45 -12.73
N THR A 551 -37.29 23.65 -12.11
CA THR A 551 -38.08 24.83 -12.51
C THR A 551 -37.17 26.01 -12.84
N ALA A 552 -37.45 26.73 -13.92
CA ALA A 552 -36.65 27.88 -14.36
C ALA A 552 -36.47 28.98 -13.29
N ALA A 553 -37.42 29.13 -12.36
CA ALA A 553 -37.34 30.09 -11.27
C ALA A 553 -36.27 29.75 -10.22
N ARG A 554 -35.76 28.51 -10.23
CA ARG A 554 -34.78 28.00 -9.26
C ARG A 554 -33.44 27.65 -9.89
N VAL A 555 -33.31 27.78 -11.20
CA VAL A 555 -32.03 27.63 -11.90
C VAL A 555 -31.30 28.96 -11.83
N SER A 556 -30.14 28.96 -11.18
CA SER A 556 -29.29 30.15 -11.04
C SER A 556 -28.83 30.63 -12.41
N TYR A 557 -28.87 31.93 -12.59
CA TYR A 557 -28.34 32.64 -13.76
C TYR A 557 -27.25 33.59 -13.27
N ASP A 558 -26.09 33.59 -13.89
CA ASP A 558 -25.02 34.56 -13.61
C ASP A 558 -25.15 35.75 -14.57
N PRO A 559 -25.58 36.93 -14.09
CA PRO A 559 -25.70 38.11 -14.93
C PRO A 559 -24.37 38.85 -15.16
N ALA A 560 -23.22 38.35 -14.65
CA ALA A 560 -21.94 39.06 -14.71
C ALA A 560 -21.51 39.40 -16.14
N ALA A 561 -21.86 38.55 -17.12
CA ALA A 561 -21.57 38.77 -18.54
C ALA A 561 -22.71 39.48 -19.29
N THR A 562 -23.83 39.78 -18.64
CA THR A 562 -25.01 40.43 -19.21
C THR A 562 -25.40 41.67 -18.41
N PRO A 563 -24.70 42.81 -18.63
CA PRO A 563 -24.96 44.06 -17.90
C PRO A 563 -26.42 44.53 -18.01
N SER A 564 -27.08 44.18 -19.12
CA SER A 564 -28.49 44.40 -19.39
C SER A 564 -29.44 43.69 -18.41
N LEU A 565 -29.02 42.56 -17.84
CA LEU A 565 -29.77 41.75 -16.88
C LEU A 565 -29.15 41.83 -15.48
N ALA A 566 -28.31 42.83 -15.22
CA ALA A 566 -27.64 43.01 -13.93
C ALA A 566 -28.66 43.01 -12.77
N GLY A 567 -28.38 42.20 -11.75
CA GLY A 567 -29.27 42.00 -10.60
C GLY A 567 -30.37 40.93 -10.79
N ILE A 568 -30.43 40.28 -11.96
CA ILE A 568 -31.29 39.11 -12.20
C ILE A 568 -30.45 37.84 -12.04
N VAL A 569 -30.91 36.92 -11.19
CA VAL A 569 -30.11 35.75 -10.77
C VAL A 569 -30.80 34.40 -11.03
N THR A 570 -31.93 34.40 -11.74
CA THR A 570 -32.69 33.17 -12.06
C THR A 570 -33.08 33.14 -13.53
N VAL A 571 -33.08 31.96 -14.15
CA VAL A 571 -33.44 31.78 -15.57
C VAL A 571 -34.83 32.33 -15.89
N GLN A 572 -35.83 32.11 -15.03
CA GLN A 572 -37.19 32.64 -15.21
C GLN A 572 -37.22 34.16 -15.36
N ARG A 573 -36.60 34.89 -14.44
CA ARG A 573 -36.55 36.36 -14.49
C ARG A 573 -35.73 36.88 -15.66
N ALA A 574 -34.70 36.15 -16.09
CA ALA A 574 -33.93 36.51 -17.27
C ALA A 574 -34.79 36.40 -18.54
N ILE A 575 -35.60 35.34 -18.67
CA ILE A 575 -36.54 35.16 -19.79
C ILE A 575 -37.58 36.29 -19.80
N GLU A 576 -38.13 36.65 -18.64
CA GLU A 576 -39.11 37.74 -18.51
C GLU A 576 -38.54 39.10 -18.92
N GLU A 577 -37.30 39.41 -18.52
CA GLU A 577 -36.63 40.66 -18.87
C GLU A 577 -36.20 40.71 -20.35
N LEU A 578 -35.78 39.57 -20.91
CA LEU A 578 -35.44 39.46 -22.34
C LEU A 578 -36.68 39.56 -23.22
N ALA A 579 -37.81 39.00 -22.81
CA ALA A 579 -39.08 39.09 -23.55
C ALA A 579 -39.59 40.54 -23.69
N ASN A 580 -39.18 41.45 -22.79
CA ASN A 580 -39.48 42.88 -22.87
C ASN A 580 -38.55 43.68 -23.79
N ARG A 581 -37.48 43.05 -24.30
CA ARG A 581 -36.45 43.71 -25.12
C ARG A 581 -36.49 43.20 -26.55
N VAL A 582 -37.55 43.56 -27.29
CA VAL A 582 -37.61 43.30 -28.73
C VAL A 582 -36.88 44.42 -29.49
N GLY A 583 -35.68 44.10 -29.99
CA GLY A 583 -35.01 44.83 -31.06
C GLY A 583 -33.59 45.32 -30.75
N GLY A 584 -32.57 44.65 -31.32
CA GLY A 584 -31.21 45.18 -31.42
C GLY A 584 -30.14 44.13 -31.75
N GLY A 585 -29.57 44.18 -32.96
CA GLY A 585 -28.16 43.84 -33.23
C GLY A 585 -27.76 42.44 -33.71
N CYS A 586 -28.56 41.38 -33.58
CA CYS A 586 -28.11 40.04 -34.00
C CYS A 586 -28.49 39.74 -35.46
N VAL A 587 -27.51 39.40 -36.30
CA VAL A 587 -27.74 38.88 -37.65
C VAL A 587 -27.96 37.37 -37.54
N GLU A 588 -29.19 36.92 -37.78
CA GLU A 588 -29.54 35.49 -37.80
C GLU A 588 -29.58 34.97 -39.24
N VAL A 589 -28.81 33.91 -39.52
CA VAL A 589 -28.71 33.29 -40.84
C VAL A 589 -29.01 31.79 -40.74
N THR A 590 -30.00 31.33 -41.49
CA THR A 590 -30.32 29.90 -41.63
C THR A 590 -29.84 29.37 -42.97
N LEU A 591 -28.94 28.39 -42.95
CA LEU A 591 -28.34 27.77 -44.13
C LEU A 591 -29.09 26.49 -44.50
N SER A 592 -29.45 26.34 -45.78
CA SER A 592 -30.12 25.15 -46.32
C SER A 592 -29.19 24.42 -47.31
N PRO A 593 -29.22 23.08 -47.37
CA PRO A 593 -28.44 22.34 -48.36
C PRO A 593 -28.75 22.79 -49.80
N GLY A 594 -27.73 22.88 -50.66
CA GLY A 594 -27.87 23.28 -52.06
C GLY A 594 -27.91 24.79 -52.34
N THR A 595 -27.89 25.65 -51.31
CA THR A 595 -27.66 27.10 -51.48
C THR A 595 -26.17 27.43 -51.53
N ASP A 596 -25.82 28.63 -52.01
CA ASP A 596 -24.46 29.17 -51.92
C ASP A 596 -24.16 29.67 -50.49
N TRP A 597 -24.05 28.70 -49.58
CA TRP A 597 -23.86 28.94 -48.14
C TRP A 597 -22.48 29.52 -47.84
N VAL A 598 -21.45 29.20 -48.65
CA VAL A 598 -20.10 29.75 -48.53
C VAL A 598 -20.14 31.26 -48.77
N LYS A 599 -20.78 31.68 -49.87
CA LYS A 599 -20.95 33.11 -50.15
C LYS A 599 -21.71 33.81 -49.02
N THR A 600 -22.79 33.19 -48.53
CA THR A 600 -23.61 33.73 -47.44
C THR A 600 -22.77 33.98 -46.18
N LEU A 601 -21.89 33.05 -45.80
CA LEU A 601 -20.99 33.20 -44.66
C LEU A 601 -19.88 34.24 -44.92
N SER A 602 -19.39 34.34 -46.15
CA SER A 602 -18.34 35.31 -46.52
C SER A 602 -18.81 36.77 -46.53
N GLU A 603 -20.11 37.00 -46.69
CA GLU A 603 -20.73 38.33 -46.75
C GLU A 603 -21.24 38.84 -45.39
N LEU A 604 -21.00 38.10 -44.30
CA LEU A 604 -21.41 38.51 -42.95
C LEU A 604 -20.73 39.82 -42.52
N PRO A 605 -21.46 40.76 -41.90
CA PRO A 605 -20.92 42.06 -41.51
C PRO A 605 -19.91 41.92 -40.36
N LYS A 606 -18.70 42.44 -40.58
CA LYS A 606 -17.64 42.47 -39.55
C LYS A 606 -18.07 43.31 -38.34
N GLY A 607 -17.73 42.83 -37.15
CA GLY A 607 -18.03 43.47 -35.88
C GLY A 607 -19.43 43.19 -35.31
N GLU A 608 -20.33 42.56 -36.08
CA GLU A 608 -21.68 42.19 -35.61
C GLU A 608 -21.71 40.79 -34.99
N ASP A 609 -22.65 40.58 -34.05
CA ASP A 609 -22.95 39.28 -33.47
C ASP A 609 -23.79 38.44 -34.45
N VAL A 610 -23.41 37.18 -34.64
CA VAL A 610 -23.99 36.33 -35.68
C VAL A 610 -24.44 34.99 -35.13
N THR A 611 -25.68 34.60 -35.45
CA THR A 611 -26.19 33.25 -35.20
C THR A 611 -26.40 32.52 -36.53
N ILE A 612 -25.74 31.36 -36.69
CA ILE A 612 -25.74 30.56 -37.92
C ILE A 612 -26.40 29.20 -37.62
N CYS A 613 -27.54 28.93 -38.27
CA CYS A 613 -28.26 27.66 -38.15
C CYS A 613 -28.05 26.79 -39.40
N PHE A 614 -27.39 25.64 -39.27
CA PHE A 614 -27.28 24.64 -40.35
C PHE A 614 -28.47 23.68 -40.31
N ARG A 615 -29.39 23.78 -41.28
CA ARG A 615 -30.46 22.78 -41.44
C ARG A 615 -29.87 21.40 -41.73
N GLN A 616 -30.62 20.34 -41.43
CA GLN A 616 -30.23 18.98 -41.72
C GLN A 616 -29.91 18.80 -43.21
N GLY A 617 -28.78 18.16 -43.50
CA GLY A 617 -28.27 17.88 -44.84
C GLY A 617 -26.77 18.17 -44.98
N ARG A 618 -26.28 18.07 -46.22
CA ARG A 618 -24.85 18.07 -46.55
C ARG A 618 -24.43 19.39 -47.21
N PHE A 619 -23.42 20.04 -46.63
CA PHE A 619 -22.85 21.31 -47.04
C PHE A 619 -21.39 21.06 -47.44
N GLU A 620 -21.12 21.03 -48.74
CA GLU A 620 -19.78 20.74 -49.26
C GLU A 620 -19.07 22.02 -49.68
N THR A 621 -17.76 22.07 -49.44
CA THR A 621 -16.83 23.06 -49.97
C THR A 621 -15.54 22.36 -50.43
N ARG A 622 -14.80 22.99 -51.34
CA ARG A 622 -13.46 22.55 -51.74
C ARG A 622 -12.37 23.20 -50.90
N GLU A 623 -12.58 24.46 -50.53
CA GLU A 623 -11.64 25.27 -49.76
C GLU A 623 -12.19 25.60 -48.36
N PRO A 624 -11.33 25.86 -47.36
CA PRO A 624 -11.76 26.29 -46.04
C PRO A 624 -12.63 27.55 -46.08
N VAL A 625 -13.70 27.60 -45.30
CA VAL A 625 -14.51 28.80 -45.11
C VAL A 625 -13.96 29.61 -43.94
N ILE A 626 -13.46 30.81 -44.23
CA ILE A 626 -12.79 31.67 -43.26
C ILE A 626 -13.75 32.78 -42.81
N LEU A 627 -14.09 32.80 -41.53
CA LEU A 627 -14.87 33.84 -40.86
C LEU A 627 -13.92 34.71 -40.04
N THR A 628 -13.87 36.01 -40.34
CA THR A 628 -12.89 36.92 -39.73
C THR A 628 -13.50 38.22 -39.22
N GLY A 629 -13.10 38.62 -38.01
CA GLY A 629 -13.48 39.91 -37.42
C GLY A 629 -14.97 40.05 -37.11
N LEU A 630 -15.66 38.95 -36.78
CA LEU A 630 -17.05 38.97 -36.33
C LEU A 630 -17.12 39.24 -34.80
N GLY A 631 -18.30 39.61 -34.31
CA GLY A 631 -18.61 39.67 -32.88
C GLY A 631 -18.71 38.27 -32.26
N HIS A 632 -19.74 38.03 -31.47
CA HIS A 632 -20.06 36.73 -30.90
C HIS A 632 -20.66 35.81 -31.98
N VAL A 633 -19.99 34.70 -32.28
CA VAL A 633 -20.41 33.73 -33.29
C VAL A 633 -21.03 32.52 -32.61
N VAL A 634 -22.31 32.26 -32.90
CA VAL A 634 -23.04 31.07 -32.44
C VAL A 634 -23.41 30.23 -33.65
N ILE A 635 -23.05 28.95 -33.65
CA ILE A 635 -23.38 27.99 -34.70
C ILE A 635 -24.09 26.80 -34.09
N HIS A 636 -25.23 26.42 -34.65
CA HIS A 636 -25.90 25.19 -34.28
C HIS A 636 -26.44 24.44 -35.49
N GLY A 637 -26.44 23.10 -35.41
CA GLY A 637 -27.01 22.22 -36.41
C GLY A 637 -28.21 21.44 -35.89
N GLY A 638 -28.56 20.34 -36.59
CA GLY A 638 -29.55 19.35 -36.17
C GLY A 638 -28.90 18.01 -35.80
N GLY A 639 -27.72 18.05 -35.19
CA GLY A 639 -26.92 16.88 -34.81
C GLY A 639 -26.10 16.29 -35.97
N ALA A 640 -25.90 14.97 -35.95
CA ALA A 640 -25.17 14.23 -36.99
C ALA A 640 -25.76 14.37 -38.41
N ALA A 641 -27.01 14.85 -38.51
CA ALA A 641 -27.68 15.10 -39.78
C ALA A 641 -27.23 16.39 -40.48
N SER A 642 -26.66 17.37 -39.76
CA SER A 642 -26.07 18.59 -40.35
C SER A 642 -24.58 18.38 -40.59
N GLN A 643 -24.17 18.20 -41.84
CA GLN A 643 -22.81 17.80 -42.22
C GLN A 643 -22.11 18.88 -43.05
N VAL A 644 -21.05 19.47 -42.51
CA VAL A 644 -20.20 20.47 -43.19
C VAL A 644 -18.87 19.82 -43.57
N LEU A 645 -18.59 19.74 -44.86
CA LEU A 645 -17.54 18.88 -45.40
C LEU A 645 -16.60 19.67 -46.31
N CYS A 646 -15.30 19.47 -46.15
CA CYS A 646 -14.28 20.00 -47.05
C CYS A 646 -13.61 18.84 -47.82
N SER A 647 -13.69 18.86 -49.15
CA SER A 647 -13.24 17.75 -50.00
C SER A 647 -11.77 17.80 -50.40
N GLU A 648 -11.12 18.97 -50.34
CA GLU A 648 -9.73 19.16 -50.78
C GLU A 648 -8.84 19.87 -49.73
N GLY A 649 -9.44 20.65 -48.82
CA GLY A 649 -8.72 21.41 -47.79
C GLY A 649 -8.41 20.65 -46.50
N GLU A 650 -7.43 21.16 -45.75
CA GLU A 650 -7.06 20.63 -44.43
C GLU A 650 -8.03 21.03 -43.32
N SER A 651 -8.72 22.16 -43.51
CA SER A 651 -9.71 22.76 -42.62
C SER A 651 -11.07 22.91 -43.32
N VAL A 652 -12.15 22.95 -42.54
CA VAL A 652 -13.50 23.24 -43.03
C VAL A 652 -13.92 24.65 -42.64
N LEU A 653 -13.80 24.97 -41.35
CA LEU A 653 -14.22 26.25 -40.77
C LEU A 653 -13.06 26.88 -39.99
N GLU A 654 -12.67 28.08 -40.40
CA GLU A 654 -11.65 28.88 -39.71
C GLU A 654 -12.25 30.16 -39.14
N PHE A 655 -12.05 30.40 -37.85
CA PHE A 655 -12.48 31.60 -37.15
C PHE A 655 -11.24 32.41 -36.74
N ILE A 656 -11.12 33.62 -37.27
CA ILE A 656 -9.93 34.46 -37.07
C ILE A 656 -10.34 35.81 -36.48
N ASP A 657 -9.82 36.14 -35.30
CA ASP A 657 -10.08 37.41 -34.61
C ASP A 657 -11.59 37.70 -34.41
N CYS A 658 -12.40 36.67 -34.16
CA CYS A 658 -13.79 36.82 -33.73
C CYS A 658 -13.88 37.02 -32.20
N ALA A 659 -14.92 37.69 -31.69
CA ALA A 659 -15.02 37.94 -30.25
C ALA A 659 -15.18 36.64 -29.44
N SER A 660 -16.08 35.75 -29.86
CA SER A 660 -16.23 34.40 -29.30
C SER A 660 -16.78 33.42 -30.32
N LEU A 661 -16.60 32.12 -30.05
CA LEU A 661 -17.15 31.02 -30.85
C LEU A 661 -17.90 30.05 -29.95
N SER A 662 -19.17 29.78 -30.26
CA SER A 662 -19.96 28.68 -29.71
C SER A 662 -20.47 27.81 -30.86
N MET A 663 -20.16 26.51 -30.85
CA MET A 663 -20.61 25.58 -31.88
C MET A 663 -21.20 24.32 -31.26
N ARG A 664 -22.38 23.89 -31.72
CA ARG A 664 -23.01 22.65 -31.24
C ARG A 664 -23.80 21.85 -32.28
N GLU A 665 -23.97 20.56 -32.01
CA GLU A 665 -24.89 19.66 -32.72
C GLU A 665 -24.65 19.60 -34.25
N LEU A 666 -23.41 19.33 -34.68
CA LEU A 666 -23.07 19.28 -36.10
C LEU A 666 -21.87 18.36 -36.39
N THR A 667 -21.78 17.90 -37.64
CA THR A 667 -20.65 17.12 -38.14
C THR A 667 -19.76 18.01 -39.01
N VAL A 668 -18.47 18.09 -38.70
CA VAL A 668 -17.46 18.81 -39.50
C VAL A 668 -16.37 17.84 -39.94
N ALA A 669 -16.17 17.67 -41.24
CA ALA A 669 -15.17 16.73 -41.73
C ALA A 669 -14.29 17.29 -42.85
N ALA A 670 -12.97 17.31 -42.62
CA ALA A 670 -11.94 17.58 -43.62
C ALA A 670 -11.25 16.27 -44.00
N THR A 671 -11.85 15.47 -44.89
CA THR A 671 -11.48 14.06 -45.11
C THR A 671 -10.38 13.83 -46.15
N ALA A 672 -9.95 14.85 -46.87
CA ALA A 672 -8.87 14.70 -47.86
C ALA A 672 -7.56 14.27 -47.18
N ASP A 673 -6.89 13.21 -47.61
CA ASP A 673 -5.51 12.96 -47.14
C ASP A 673 -4.48 13.71 -48.00
N LEU A 674 -3.47 14.25 -47.34
CA LEU A 674 -2.49 15.17 -47.91
C LEU A 674 -1.07 14.55 -47.89
N LEU A 675 -0.37 14.62 -49.01
CA LEU A 675 1.01 14.13 -49.14
C LEU A 675 2.06 15.21 -48.90
N ASP A 676 1.70 16.48 -49.12
CA ASP A 676 2.60 17.62 -48.95
C ASP A 676 2.69 18.05 -47.49
N HIS A 677 3.88 18.46 -47.07
CA HIS A 677 4.10 19.04 -45.75
C HIS A 677 3.45 20.43 -45.64
N LYS A 678 2.76 20.69 -44.53
CA LYS A 678 2.14 21.97 -44.21
C LYS A 678 2.91 22.70 -43.11
N PRO A 679 3.07 24.03 -43.21
CA PRO A 679 3.89 24.81 -42.28
C PRO A 679 3.21 25.08 -40.93
N ARG A 680 1.90 24.84 -40.79
CA ARG A 680 1.12 25.12 -39.57
C ARG A 680 0.16 23.96 -39.29
N ARG A 681 -0.10 23.70 -38.02
CA ARG A 681 -1.11 22.71 -37.60
C ARG A 681 -2.49 23.33 -37.60
N ARG A 682 -3.31 22.98 -38.59
CA ARG A 682 -4.72 23.42 -38.70
C ARG A 682 -5.65 22.26 -38.37
N GLY A 683 -6.83 22.59 -37.86
CA GLY A 683 -7.89 21.63 -37.58
C GLY A 683 -9.01 21.68 -38.60
N ALA A 684 -9.81 20.62 -38.69
CA ALA A 684 -11.10 20.66 -39.40
C ALA A 684 -11.97 21.84 -38.91
N ILE A 685 -11.88 22.13 -37.60
CA ILE A 685 -12.29 23.40 -37.00
C ILE A 685 -11.03 24.11 -36.48
N THR A 686 -10.84 25.37 -36.84
CA THR A 686 -9.72 26.19 -36.36
C THR A 686 -10.21 27.51 -35.80
N ALA A 687 -9.80 27.88 -34.58
CA ALA A 687 -10.06 29.17 -33.96
C ALA A 687 -8.74 29.85 -33.57
N ILE A 688 -8.45 31.03 -34.14
CA ILE A 688 -7.21 31.78 -33.91
C ILE A 688 -7.56 33.20 -33.45
N GLY A 689 -7.03 33.61 -32.30
CA GLY A 689 -7.29 34.93 -31.75
C GLY A 689 -8.76 35.15 -31.36
N VAL A 690 -9.47 34.07 -31.04
CA VAL A 690 -10.84 34.10 -30.51
C VAL A 690 -10.75 34.02 -29.00
N ASP A 691 -11.35 34.97 -28.28
CA ASP A 691 -11.14 35.10 -26.82
C ASP A 691 -11.79 33.95 -26.03
N THR A 692 -12.98 33.50 -26.45
CA THR A 692 -13.70 32.39 -25.82
C THR A 692 -14.18 31.39 -26.88
N VAL A 693 -13.87 30.11 -26.70
CA VAL A 693 -14.25 29.02 -27.62
C VAL A 693 -14.99 27.92 -26.86
N THR A 694 -16.21 27.60 -27.29
CA THR A 694 -17.03 26.51 -26.74
C THR A 694 -17.50 25.59 -27.87
N LEU A 695 -17.13 24.31 -27.80
CA LEU A 695 -17.50 23.27 -28.74
C LEU A 695 -18.21 22.14 -27.99
N GLU A 696 -19.47 21.86 -28.32
CA GLU A 696 -20.30 20.90 -27.60
C GLU A 696 -21.03 19.95 -28.58
N ASP A 697 -21.13 18.66 -28.29
CA ASP A 697 -21.88 17.69 -29.10
C ASP A 697 -21.51 17.68 -30.61
N LEU A 698 -20.23 17.85 -30.92
CA LEU A 698 -19.73 17.86 -32.31
C LEU A 698 -19.19 16.51 -32.72
N THR A 699 -19.35 16.16 -34.01
CA THR A 699 -18.58 15.08 -34.64
C THR A 699 -17.57 15.69 -35.59
N VAL A 700 -16.27 15.57 -35.29
CA VAL A 700 -15.21 16.23 -36.07
C VAL A 700 -14.25 15.19 -36.63
N THR A 701 -13.91 15.32 -37.91
CA THR A 701 -13.00 14.39 -38.60
C THR A 701 -11.91 15.12 -39.37
N CYS A 702 -10.67 14.66 -39.26
CA CYS A 702 -9.56 15.07 -40.10
C CYS A 702 -8.96 13.88 -40.84
N GLY A 703 -8.53 14.08 -42.09
CA GLY A 703 -7.86 13.07 -42.92
C GLY A 703 -6.38 12.88 -42.55
N THR A 704 -5.74 11.91 -43.18
CA THR A 704 -4.32 11.58 -42.93
C THR A 704 -3.38 12.61 -43.57
N ALA A 705 -2.19 12.79 -43.01
CA ALA A 705 -1.09 13.51 -43.64
C ALA A 705 0.24 12.75 -43.42
N ARG A 706 1.28 13.12 -44.18
CA ARG A 706 2.61 12.48 -44.08
C ARG A 706 3.25 12.69 -42.70
N GLY A 707 3.19 13.92 -42.18
CA GLY A 707 3.65 14.33 -40.85
C GLY A 707 2.51 14.51 -39.84
N ASN A 708 2.81 15.15 -38.70
CA ASN A 708 1.87 15.48 -37.61
C ASN A 708 1.25 16.88 -37.76
N GLU A 709 0.82 17.22 -38.96
CA GLU A 709 0.54 18.60 -39.35
C GLU A 709 -0.95 18.96 -39.33
N ARG A 710 -1.81 18.03 -38.92
CA ARG A 710 -3.26 18.23 -38.88
C ARG A 710 -3.84 17.84 -37.55
N THR A 711 -4.98 18.45 -37.23
CA THR A 711 -5.76 18.16 -36.03
C THR A 711 -7.25 18.00 -36.37
N CYS A 712 -8.07 17.47 -35.45
CA CYS A 712 -9.51 17.66 -35.57
C CYS A 712 -9.89 19.10 -35.20
N VAL A 713 -9.36 19.59 -34.08
CA VAL A 713 -9.62 20.94 -33.56
C VAL A 713 -8.30 21.62 -33.22
N THR A 714 -8.13 22.84 -33.72
CA THR A 714 -7.07 23.75 -33.29
C THR A 714 -7.68 25.00 -32.68
N VAL A 715 -7.30 25.33 -31.44
CA VAL A 715 -7.60 26.61 -30.80
C VAL A 715 -6.28 27.25 -30.40
N SER A 716 -6.03 28.47 -30.87
CA SER A 716 -4.79 29.17 -30.53
C SER A 716 -5.00 30.64 -30.19
N GLY A 717 -4.17 31.15 -29.29
CA GLY A 717 -3.95 32.58 -29.16
C GLY A 717 -3.42 33.21 -30.46
N THR A 718 -3.28 34.53 -30.45
CA THR A 718 -2.73 35.30 -31.57
C THR A 718 -1.64 36.25 -31.08
N GLN A 719 -1.04 37.03 -31.98
CA GLN A 719 -0.19 38.14 -31.61
C GLN A 719 -0.79 39.46 -32.11
N ARG A 720 -0.84 40.47 -31.23
CA ARG A 720 -1.20 41.85 -31.58
C ARG A 720 -0.08 42.77 -31.12
N ASP A 721 0.41 43.60 -32.03
CA ASP A 721 1.52 44.54 -31.79
C ASP A 721 2.78 43.90 -31.16
N GLY A 722 3.09 42.68 -31.58
CA GLY A 722 4.24 41.89 -31.08
C GLY A 722 4.05 41.32 -29.66
N LYS A 723 2.85 41.42 -29.08
CA LYS A 723 2.50 40.81 -27.80
C LYS A 723 1.58 39.62 -27.99
N PRO A 724 1.78 38.52 -27.24
CA PRO A 724 0.85 37.40 -27.26
C PRO A 724 -0.50 37.82 -26.67
N VAL A 725 -1.57 37.51 -27.38
CA VAL A 725 -2.96 37.65 -26.94
C VAL A 725 -3.51 36.23 -26.75
N PRO A 726 -3.64 35.76 -25.50
CA PRO A 726 -4.11 34.42 -25.24
C PRO A 726 -5.62 34.28 -25.48
N VAL A 727 -6.08 33.04 -25.55
CA VAL A 727 -7.51 32.69 -25.46
C VAL A 727 -7.88 32.68 -23.99
N SER A 728 -8.88 33.45 -23.57
CA SER A 728 -9.29 33.50 -22.16
C SER A 728 -9.87 32.17 -21.69
N PHE A 729 -10.72 31.52 -22.49
CA PHE A 729 -11.38 30.28 -22.10
C PHE A 729 -11.67 29.34 -23.28
N VAL A 730 -11.36 28.06 -23.10
CA VAL A 730 -11.66 26.98 -24.05
C VAL A 730 -12.47 25.89 -23.35
N ARG A 731 -13.61 25.52 -23.94
CA ARG A 731 -14.45 24.40 -23.49
C ARG A 731 -14.76 23.48 -24.66
N ILE A 732 -14.39 22.22 -24.55
CA ILE A 732 -14.64 21.18 -25.56
C ILE A 732 -15.26 19.98 -24.84
N VAL A 733 -16.56 19.79 -25.01
CA VAL A 733 -17.33 18.84 -24.21
C VAL A 733 -18.21 17.94 -25.06
N ASP A 734 -18.29 16.65 -24.69
CA ASP A 734 -19.17 15.65 -25.31
C ASP A 734 -19.02 15.53 -26.85
N CYS A 735 -17.82 15.83 -27.38
CA CYS A 735 -17.52 15.72 -28.80
C CYS A 735 -16.94 14.35 -29.18
N ALA A 736 -17.14 13.94 -30.43
CA ALA A 736 -16.56 12.76 -31.05
C ALA A 736 -15.55 13.14 -32.14
N PHE A 737 -14.29 12.74 -31.97
CA PHE A 737 -13.17 13.04 -32.86
C PHE A 737 -12.68 11.79 -33.59
N THR A 738 -12.56 11.87 -34.91
CA THR A 738 -11.94 10.84 -35.76
C THR A 738 -10.73 11.43 -36.47
N CYS A 739 -9.53 11.02 -36.03
CA CYS A 739 -8.27 11.60 -36.48
C CYS A 739 -7.63 10.72 -37.56
N GLY A 740 -7.01 11.33 -38.56
CA GLY A 740 -6.17 10.63 -39.52
C GLY A 740 -4.96 9.95 -38.87
N PHE A 741 -4.34 9.01 -39.58
CA PHE A 741 -3.12 8.35 -39.11
C PHE A 741 -2.01 9.38 -38.86
N GLY A 742 -1.35 9.28 -37.70
CA GLY A 742 -0.28 10.19 -37.26
C GLY A 742 -0.71 11.63 -36.96
N GLN A 743 -2.02 11.93 -36.96
CA GLN A 743 -2.55 13.28 -36.69
C GLN A 743 -2.95 13.44 -35.23
N ASP A 744 -3.06 14.70 -34.78
CA ASP A 744 -3.46 15.01 -33.41
C ASP A 744 -4.99 15.19 -33.31
N GLY A 745 -5.55 14.98 -32.12
CA GLY A 745 -6.99 15.16 -31.89
C GLY A 745 -7.35 16.62 -31.64
N VAL A 746 -7.12 17.05 -30.42
CA VAL A 746 -7.42 18.40 -29.93
C VAL A 746 -6.11 19.11 -29.59
N LEU A 747 -5.87 20.25 -30.22
CA LEU A 747 -4.73 21.11 -29.95
C LEU A 747 -5.21 22.47 -29.45
N VAL A 748 -4.88 22.79 -28.20
CA VAL A 748 -5.14 24.08 -27.58
C VAL A 748 -3.81 24.72 -27.22
N THR A 749 -3.54 25.91 -27.74
CA THR A 749 -2.29 26.65 -27.45
C THR A 749 -2.55 28.07 -26.98
N ASP A 750 -1.81 28.54 -25.98
CA ASP A 750 -1.92 29.89 -25.43
C ASP A 750 -3.33 30.19 -24.88
N ALA A 751 -3.91 29.25 -24.14
CA ALA A 751 -5.21 29.41 -23.49
C ALA A 751 -5.04 29.57 -21.97
N ILE A 752 -5.66 30.60 -21.38
CA ILE A 752 -5.62 30.84 -19.93
C ILE A 752 -6.32 29.71 -19.20
N ASP A 753 -7.56 29.38 -19.59
CA ASP A 753 -8.33 28.31 -18.96
C ASP A 753 -8.87 27.32 -20.00
N SER A 754 -8.79 26.02 -19.72
CA SER A 754 -9.22 24.95 -20.62
C SER A 754 -9.98 23.84 -19.90
N VAL A 755 -11.16 23.47 -20.42
CA VAL A 755 -11.98 22.33 -19.98
C VAL A 755 -12.22 21.42 -21.17
N ILE A 756 -11.68 20.20 -21.13
CA ILE A 756 -11.84 19.20 -22.19
C ILE A 756 -12.42 17.94 -21.55
N GLU A 757 -13.73 17.72 -21.69
CA GLU A 757 -14.45 16.73 -20.89
C GLU A 757 -15.44 15.88 -21.68
N GLY A 758 -15.55 14.57 -21.37
CA GLY A 758 -16.58 13.71 -21.97
C GLY A 758 -16.36 13.37 -23.45
N ASN A 759 -15.19 13.66 -24.02
CA ASN A 759 -14.96 13.49 -25.45
C ASN A 759 -14.53 12.05 -25.80
N ARG A 760 -14.89 11.60 -27.01
CA ARG A 760 -14.42 10.33 -27.58
C ARG A 760 -13.44 10.58 -28.72
N LEU A 761 -12.22 10.08 -28.60
CA LEU A 761 -11.16 10.24 -29.61
C LEU A 761 -10.80 8.88 -30.20
N ARG A 762 -10.84 8.80 -31.54
CA ARG A 762 -10.50 7.60 -32.33
C ARG A 762 -9.61 7.97 -33.50
N VAL A 763 -8.96 6.96 -34.06
CA VAL A 763 -8.11 7.11 -35.25
C VAL A 763 -8.72 6.34 -36.41
N SER A 764 -8.82 6.98 -37.57
CA SER A 764 -9.34 6.38 -38.80
C SER A 764 -8.37 5.35 -39.37
N HIS A 765 -8.87 4.45 -40.21
CA HIS A 765 -8.03 3.51 -40.94
C HIS A 765 -6.91 4.21 -41.74
N LEU A 766 -5.80 3.50 -41.93
CA LEU A 766 -4.68 3.95 -42.76
C LEU A 766 -5.09 3.86 -44.25
N PRO A 767 -5.04 4.96 -45.04
CA PRO A 767 -5.38 4.90 -46.46
C PRO A 767 -4.35 4.09 -47.26
N GLU A 768 -4.78 3.37 -48.31
CA GLU A 768 -3.95 2.44 -49.10
C GLU A 768 -2.67 3.07 -49.69
N ARG A 769 -2.72 4.38 -49.98
CA ARG A 769 -1.58 5.14 -50.53
C ARG A 769 -0.45 5.41 -49.52
N PHE A 770 -0.67 5.16 -48.23
CA PHE A 770 0.36 5.31 -47.19
C PHE A 770 0.91 3.93 -46.80
N THR A 771 1.85 3.42 -47.61
CA THR A 771 2.57 2.16 -47.33
C THR A 771 3.74 2.38 -46.36
N LEU A 772 4.30 1.30 -45.79
CA LEU A 772 5.50 1.45 -44.95
C LEU A 772 6.67 2.01 -45.76
N GLU A 773 6.79 1.65 -47.04
CA GLU A 773 7.82 2.14 -47.95
C GLU A 773 7.72 3.65 -48.16
N GLU A 774 6.50 4.17 -48.39
CA GLU A 774 6.25 5.61 -48.54
C GLU A 774 6.51 6.38 -47.23
N LEU A 775 6.12 5.81 -46.09
CA LEU A 775 6.37 6.39 -44.77
C LEU A 775 7.86 6.32 -44.39
N ALA A 776 8.57 5.27 -44.78
CA ALA A 776 9.99 5.08 -44.53
C ALA A 776 10.87 6.07 -45.30
N ALA A 777 10.35 6.65 -46.39
CA ALA A 777 11.00 7.72 -47.14
C ALA A 777 10.92 9.09 -46.44
N ASP A 778 10.09 9.26 -45.39
CA ASP A 778 10.10 10.47 -44.55
C ASP A 778 11.37 10.48 -43.67
N PRO A 779 12.26 11.48 -43.80
CA PRO A 779 13.48 11.59 -43.01
C PRO A 779 13.28 11.47 -41.49
N ARG A 780 12.11 11.91 -40.97
CA ARG A 780 11.79 11.83 -39.53
C ARG A 780 11.58 10.39 -39.08
N ARG A 781 10.92 9.57 -39.90
CA ARG A 781 10.62 8.15 -39.60
C ARG A 781 11.78 7.22 -40.00
N HIS A 782 12.48 7.59 -41.06
CA HIS A 782 13.62 6.88 -41.63
C HIS A 782 14.66 6.51 -40.58
N GLY A 783 15.10 7.48 -39.77
CA GLY A 783 16.08 7.25 -38.71
C GLY A 783 15.55 6.37 -37.56
N MET A 784 14.25 6.44 -37.25
CA MET A 784 13.64 5.64 -36.18
C MET A 784 13.51 4.18 -36.59
N LEU A 785 13.05 3.91 -37.82
CA LEU A 785 12.99 2.56 -38.39
C LEU A 785 14.38 1.92 -38.48
N ALA A 786 15.42 2.68 -38.82
CA ALA A 786 16.79 2.16 -38.90
C ALA A 786 17.32 1.65 -37.55
N ARG A 787 16.87 2.24 -36.42
CA ARG A 787 17.25 1.82 -35.06
C ARG A 787 16.72 0.44 -34.67
N HIS A 788 15.69 -0.08 -35.36
CA HIS A 788 15.27 -1.46 -35.19
C HIS A 788 16.32 -2.45 -35.76
N LEU A 789 17.12 -2.03 -36.74
CA LEU A 789 18.14 -2.86 -37.35
C LEU A 789 19.49 -2.78 -36.63
N ALA A 790 19.92 -1.61 -36.16
CA ALA A 790 21.11 -1.46 -35.32
C ALA A 790 20.96 -0.27 -34.34
N ARG A 791 21.23 -0.49 -33.06
CA ARG A 791 21.17 0.53 -31.99
C ARG A 791 22.07 0.17 -30.81
N ASP A 792 22.16 1.06 -29.82
CA ASP A 792 22.86 0.83 -28.55
C ASP A 792 24.30 0.34 -28.76
N PHE A 793 25.05 1.09 -29.55
CA PHE A 793 26.45 0.82 -29.82
C PHE A 793 27.26 0.94 -28.54
N THR A 794 28.03 -0.10 -28.22
CA THR A 794 28.91 -0.14 -27.06
C THR A 794 30.32 -0.54 -27.47
N PRO A 795 31.36 -0.01 -26.82
CA PRO A 795 32.70 -0.58 -26.93
C PRO A 795 32.64 -2.04 -26.49
N ALA A 796 33.10 -2.97 -27.34
CA ALA A 796 33.22 -4.35 -26.92
C ALA A 796 34.25 -4.40 -25.77
N GLU A 797 33.82 -4.76 -24.54
CA GLU A 797 34.66 -4.74 -23.34
C GLU A 797 36.08 -5.27 -23.62
N THR A 798 37.06 -4.44 -23.26
CA THR A 798 38.47 -4.82 -23.16
C THR A 798 38.64 -5.92 -22.12
N ARG A 799 38.47 -7.17 -22.54
CA ARG A 799 38.94 -8.34 -21.79
C ARG A 799 40.41 -8.59 -22.13
N THR A 800 41.19 -8.88 -21.09
CA THR A 800 42.66 -8.94 -21.05
C THR A 800 43.26 -9.42 -22.37
N PRO A 801 44.20 -8.67 -22.98
CA PRO A 801 44.85 -9.14 -24.18
C PRO A 801 45.51 -10.48 -23.84
N VAL A 802 45.08 -11.53 -24.53
CA VAL A 802 45.95 -12.70 -24.67
C VAL A 802 47.24 -12.15 -25.28
N PRO A 803 48.42 -12.36 -24.67
CA PRO A 803 49.69 -11.87 -25.22
C PRO A 803 49.77 -12.28 -26.70
N GLY A 804 50.11 -11.36 -27.61
CA GLY A 804 50.01 -11.58 -29.06
C GLY A 804 50.81 -12.79 -29.60
N ASN A 805 51.70 -13.33 -28.76
CA ASN A 805 52.53 -14.51 -28.96
C ASN A 805 51.94 -15.83 -28.42
N ALA A 806 50.75 -15.84 -27.82
CA ALA A 806 50.12 -17.08 -27.36
C ALA A 806 49.46 -17.86 -28.51
N VAL A 807 49.37 -19.18 -28.33
CA VAL A 807 48.83 -20.12 -29.30
C VAL A 807 47.69 -20.91 -28.67
N LEU A 808 46.59 -21.08 -29.39
CA LEU A 808 45.39 -21.78 -28.88
C LEU A 808 45.50 -23.29 -29.12
N VAL A 809 45.21 -24.08 -28.10
CA VAL A 809 45.15 -25.55 -28.14
C VAL A 809 43.84 -25.99 -27.46
N GLY A 810 42.84 -26.36 -28.25
CA GLY A 810 41.50 -26.63 -27.74
C GLY A 810 40.90 -25.41 -27.04
N PRO A 811 40.31 -25.55 -25.84
CA PRO A 811 39.79 -24.43 -25.06
C PRO A 811 40.87 -23.69 -24.26
N TYR A 812 42.16 -23.92 -24.49
CA TYR A 812 43.24 -23.30 -23.71
C TYR A 812 44.10 -22.37 -24.55
N ALA A 813 44.57 -21.28 -23.95
CA ALA A 813 45.61 -20.41 -24.47
C ALA A 813 46.97 -20.76 -23.85
N VAL A 814 47.94 -21.06 -24.70
CA VAL A 814 49.31 -21.42 -24.30
C VAL A 814 50.25 -20.27 -24.62
N SER A 815 50.86 -19.70 -23.58
CA SER A 815 51.87 -18.65 -23.70
C SER A 815 53.26 -19.22 -23.38
N MET A 816 54.24 -18.95 -24.24
CA MET A 816 55.62 -19.41 -24.09
C MET A 816 56.60 -18.44 -24.76
N ALA A 817 57.83 -18.35 -24.26
CA ALA A 817 58.89 -17.50 -24.81
C ALA A 817 59.65 -18.18 -25.95
N SER A 818 58.92 -18.75 -26.92
CA SER A 818 59.51 -19.60 -27.94
C SER A 818 60.46 -18.82 -28.88
N MET A 819 61.55 -19.48 -29.28
CA MET A 819 62.42 -19.00 -30.36
C MET A 819 61.77 -19.12 -31.75
N VAL A 820 60.55 -19.65 -31.83
CA VAL A 820 59.75 -19.78 -33.05
C VAL A 820 58.48 -18.96 -32.90
N GLU A 821 58.19 -18.16 -33.92
CA GLU A 821 57.04 -17.25 -33.96
C GLU A 821 55.69 -18.00 -33.91
N ALA A 822 54.72 -17.41 -33.21
CA ALA A 822 53.39 -18.01 -32.98
C ALA A 822 52.65 -18.50 -34.26
N PRO A 823 52.75 -17.84 -35.44
CA PRO A 823 52.11 -18.34 -36.66
C PRO A 823 52.62 -19.72 -37.12
N GLU A 824 53.90 -20.02 -36.89
CA GLU A 824 54.49 -21.31 -37.27
C GLU A 824 54.04 -22.42 -36.31
N TRP A 825 53.89 -22.11 -35.01
CA TRP A 825 53.23 -23.01 -34.05
C TRP A 825 51.78 -23.32 -34.43
N ARG A 826 51.01 -22.33 -34.89
CA ARG A 826 49.62 -22.53 -35.35
C ARG A 826 49.55 -23.47 -36.55
N LYS A 827 50.47 -23.34 -37.50
CA LYS A 827 50.56 -24.26 -38.65
C LYS A 827 50.86 -25.69 -38.20
N LEU A 828 51.77 -25.85 -37.23
CA LEU A 828 52.16 -27.15 -36.71
C LEU A 828 51.00 -27.86 -35.97
N ILE A 829 50.26 -27.11 -35.14
CA ILE A 829 49.07 -27.62 -34.44
C ILE A 829 47.95 -27.97 -35.43
N ALA A 830 47.76 -27.17 -36.49
CA ALA A 830 46.76 -27.47 -37.51
C ALA A 830 47.11 -28.73 -38.32
N ALA A 831 48.41 -29.00 -38.53
CA ALA A 831 48.88 -30.21 -39.20
C ALA A 831 48.71 -31.47 -38.33
N GLU A 832 48.89 -31.35 -37.02
CA GLU A 832 48.67 -32.43 -36.04
C GLU A 832 47.76 -31.98 -34.90
N PRO A 833 46.43 -31.92 -35.15
CA PRO A 833 45.47 -31.42 -34.17
C PRO A 833 45.46 -32.27 -32.89
N PRO A 834 45.24 -31.66 -31.71
CA PRO A 834 45.25 -32.38 -30.44
C PRO A 834 44.08 -33.35 -30.34
N ALA A 835 44.31 -34.54 -29.77
CA ALA A 835 43.24 -35.47 -29.47
C ALA A 835 42.43 -34.99 -28.24
N ALA A 836 41.23 -35.53 -28.04
CA ALA A 836 40.39 -35.16 -26.90
C ALA A 836 41.10 -35.32 -25.54
N ALA A 837 41.98 -36.32 -25.40
CA ALA A 837 42.80 -36.52 -24.20
C ALA A 837 43.87 -35.44 -24.01
N ASP A 838 44.38 -34.85 -25.10
CA ASP A 838 45.41 -33.80 -25.09
C ASP A 838 44.85 -32.44 -24.65
N THR A 839 43.53 -32.25 -24.72
CA THR A 839 42.84 -31.03 -24.27
C THR A 839 42.03 -31.24 -22.99
N ALA A 840 42.24 -32.36 -22.29
CA ALA A 840 41.46 -32.71 -21.11
C ALA A 840 41.84 -31.90 -19.86
N SER A 841 43.07 -31.39 -19.78
CA SER A 841 43.58 -30.57 -18.67
C SER A 841 44.74 -29.67 -19.13
N THR A 842 45.13 -28.70 -18.31
CA THR A 842 46.31 -27.85 -18.56
C THR A 842 47.59 -28.67 -18.73
N ASP A 843 47.76 -29.71 -17.92
CA ASP A 843 48.94 -30.59 -17.97
C ASP A 843 48.95 -31.45 -19.24
N ALA A 844 47.78 -31.90 -19.70
CA ALA A 844 47.63 -32.62 -20.95
C ALA A 844 47.99 -31.75 -22.16
N VAL A 845 47.60 -30.47 -22.14
CA VAL A 845 47.95 -29.49 -23.18
C VAL A 845 49.46 -29.21 -23.19
N GLN A 846 50.09 -29.07 -22.02
CA GLN A 846 51.55 -28.93 -21.94
C GLN A 846 52.26 -30.19 -22.49
N ALA A 847 51.80 -31.38 -22.14
CA ALA A 847 52.37 -32.64 -22.63
C ALA A 847 52.21 -32.79 -24.15
N TYR A 848 51.07 -32.40 -24.70
CA TYR A 848 50.82 -32.34 -26.14
C TYR A 848 51.80 -31.39 -26.84
N MET A 849 51.99 -30.18 -26.32
CA MET A 849 52.92 -29.21 -26.91
C MET A 849 54.37 -29.67 -26.86
N ARG A 850 54.81 -30.35 -25.78
CA ARG A 850 56.14 -30.96 -25.72
C ARG A 850 56.32 -32.02 -26.81
N ARG A 851 55.37 -32.95 -26.91
CA ARG A 851 55.37 -34.03 -27.91
C ARG A 851 55.37 -33.49 -29.34
N LEU A 852 54.58 -32.45 -29.61
CA LEU A 852 54.51 -31.79 -30.91
C LEU A 852 55.85 -31.14 -31.30
N THR A 853 56.52 -30.51 -30.32
CA THR A 853 57.85 -29.92 -30.55
C THR A 853 58.91 -30.99 -30.85
N ASP A 854 58.94 -32.06 -30.06
CA ASP A 854 59.97 -33.08 -30.17
C ASP A 854 59.87 -33.81 -31.52
N LYS A 855 58.64 -34.02 -31.99
CA LYS A 855 58.36 -34.54 -33.33
C LYS A 855 58.81 -33.59 -34.43
N ALA A 856 58.52 -32.30 -34.30
CA ALA A 856 58.96 -31.29 -35.26
C ALA A 856 60.50 -31.15 -35.34
N LEU A 857 61.22 -31.49 -34.26
CA LEU A 857 62.69 -31.50 -34.24
C LEU A 857 63.31 -32.81 -34.76
N ALA A 858 62.55 -33.91 -34.75
CA ALA A 858 63.00 -35.22 -35.24
C ALA A 858 62.72 -35.43 -36.74
N ASP A 859 61.69 -34.77 -37.29
CA ASP A 859 61.32 -34.90 -38.69
C ASP A 859 62.26 -34.10 -39.62
N THR A 860 62.98 -34.79 -40.49
CA THR A 860 63.91 -34.18 -41.46
C THR A 860 63.22 -33.38 -42.57
N SER A 861 61.89 -33.45 -42.65
CA SER A 861 61.05 -32.68 -43.59
C SER A 861 60.41 -31.42 -42.97
N ALA A 862 60.64 -31.14 -41.69
CA ALA A 862 60.06 -29.99 -40.99
C ALA A 862 60.50 -28.61 -41.57
N THR A 863 59.61 -27.62 -41.51
CA THR A 863 59.81 -26.26 -42.03
C THR A 863 61.05 -25.58 -41.42
N SER A 864 61.77 -24.78 -42.22
CA SER A 864 63.02 -24.09 -41.85
C SER A 864 62.94 -23.25 -40.55
N ALA A 865 61.73 -22.91 -40.13
CA ALA A 865 61.40 -22.16 -38.93
C ALA A 865 61.83 -22.83 -37.61
N PHE A 866 61.79 -24.16 -37.48
CA PHE A 866 62.21 -24.87 -36.26
C PHE A 866 63.68 -25.31 -36.31
N ARG A 867 64.21 -25.54 -37.52
CA ARG A 867 65.59 -26.01 -37.75
C ARG A 867 66.63 -24.90 -37.56
N ALA A 868 66.36 -23.69 -38.06
CA ALA A 868 67.31 -22.59 -37.98
C ALA A 868 67.61 -22.14 -36.52
N PRO A 869 66.64 -22.09 -35.59
CA PRO A 869 66.91 -21.90 -34.16
C PRO A 869 67.66 -23.09 -33.53
N ALA A 870 67.24 -24.33 -33.82
CA ALA A 870 67.87 -25.54 -33.28
C ALA A 870 69.36 -25.66 -33.64
N ASP A 871 69.71 -25.42 -34.91
CA ASP A 871 71.09 -25.47 -35.39
C ASP A 871 71.93 -24.31 -34.84
N ARG A 872 71.32 -23.14 -34.60
CA ARG A 872 71.97 -21.99 -33.97
C ARG A 872 72.32 -22.29 -32.51
N VAL A 873 71.41 -22.90 -31.75
CA VAL A 873 71.64 -23.35 -30.36
C VAL A 873 72.73 -24.42 -30.30
N ARG A 874 72.67 -25.45 -31.17
CA ARG A 874 73.72 -26.49 -31.27
C ARG A 874 75.10 -25.91 -31.56
N LYS A 875 75.18 -24.93 -32.47
CA LYS A 875 76.44 -24.28 -32.88
C LYS A 875 77.04 -23.39 -31.80
N VAL A 876 76.21 -22.66 -31.05
CA VAL A 876 76.66 -21.78 -29.95
C VAL A 876 77.11 -22.61 -28.75
N MET A 877 76.30 -23.58 -28.32
CA MET A 877 76.60 -24.42 -27.14
C MET A 877 77.76 -25.40 -27.39
N GLY A 878 77.87 -25.94 -28.61
CA GLY A 878 78.97 -26.82 -29.01
C GLY A 878 80.33 -26.15 -29.10
N ARG A 879 80.41 -24.82 -29.29
CA ARG A 879 81.68 -24.05 -29.31
C ARG A 879 82.16 -23.60 -27.93
N GLN A 880 81.26 -23.51 -26.94
CA GLN A 880 81.59 -22.95 -25.62
C GLN A 880 81.76 -23.99 -24.51
N THR A 881 81.21 -25.22 -24.64
CA THR A 881 81.18 -26.18 -23.51
C THR A 881 81.58 -27.63 -23.85
N GLY A 882 81.67 -28.02 -25.14
CA GLY A 882 81.99 -29.40 -25.54
C GLY A 882 80.90 -30.44 -25.23
N ILE A 883 79.71 -30.02 -24.76
CA ILE A 883 78.61 -30.90 -24.34
C ILE A 883 77.69 -31.21 -25.54
N GLN A 884 77.37 -32.49 -25.76
CA GLN A 884 76.27 -32.89 -26.65
C GLN A 884 74.93 -32.67 -25.94
N LEU A 885 74.11 -31.77 -26.47
CA LEU A 885 72.75 -31.49 -25.97
C LEU A 885 71.81 -32.68 -26.23
N SER A 886 71.09 -33.12 -25.20
CA SER A 886 70.02 -34.12 -25.37
C SER A 886 68.83 -33.52 -26.15
N PRO A 887 68.03 -34.35 -26.85
CA PRO A 887 66.85 -33.90 -27.56
C PRO A 887 65.84 -33.17 -26.67
N GLU A 888 65.64 -33.62 -25.42
CA GLU A 888 64.68 -32.97 -24.52
C GLU A 888 65.12 -31.56 -24.13
N LEU A 889 66.41 -31.38 -23.80
CA LEU A 889 66.96 -30.08 -23.41
C LEU A 889 66.92 -29.08 -24.58
N LEU A 890 67.10 -29.56 -25.81
CA LEU A 890 66.98 -28.74 -27.01
C LEU A 890 65.52 -28.31 -27.27
N GLY A 891 64.55 -29.20 -27.04
CA GLY A 891 63.12 -28.88 -27.15
C GLY A 891 62.68 -27.82 -26.13
N ASP A 892 63.14 -27.92 -24.88
CA ASP A 892 62.84 -26.94 -23.83
C ASP A 892 63.43 -25.55 -24.15
N LEU A 893 64.66 -25.49 -24.67
CA LEU A 893 65.29 -24.23 -25.09
C LEU A 893 64.55 -23.55 -26.26
N ILE A 894 63.97 -24.31 -27.18
CA ILE A 894 63.20 -23.77 -28.31
C ILE A 894 61.82 -23.25 -27.87
N ARG A 895 61.19 -23.88 -26.87
CA ARG A 895 59.95 -23.38 -26.26
C ARG A 895 60.19 -22.18 -25.33
N GLY A 896 61.43 -22.00 -24.85
CA GLY A 896 61.83 -20.89 -24.00
C GLY A 896 61.60 -21.11 -22.50
N GLY A 897 61.56 -22.37 -22.05
CA GLY A 897 61.34 -22.73 -20.64
C GLY A 897 59.90 -23.12 -20.32
N GLU A 898 59.41 -22.73 -19.12
CA GLU A 898 58.06 -23.08 -18.66
C GLU A 898 56.96 -22.44 -19.50
N MET A 899 55.92 -23.24 -19.81
CA MET A 899 54.78 -22.83 -20.62
C MET A 899 53.60 -22.52 -19.72
N THR A 900 52.98 -21.34 -19.87
CA THR A 900 51.76 -21.00 -19.13
C THR A 900 50.54 -21.41 -19.94
N VAL A 901 49.66 -22.22 -19.35
CA VAL A 901 48.41 -22.67 -19.98
C VAL A 901 47.23 -22.18 -19.16
N ALA A 902 46.32 -21.43 -19.78
CA ALA A 902 45.11 -20.93 -19.16
C ALA A 902 43.88 -21.30 -20.01
N GLU A 903 42.73 -21.57 -19.37
CA GLU A 903 41.47 -21.73 -20.11
C GLU A 903 41.12 -20.42 -20.83
N ALA A 904 40.89 -20.52 -22.14
CA ALA A 904 40.36 -19.44 -22.94
C ALA A 904 38.90 -19.20 -22.54
N PRO A 905 38.48 -17.93 -22.35
CA PRO A 905 37.14 -17.63 -21.84
C PRO A 905 36.06 -18.17 -22.78
N LYS A 906 35.15 -18.99 -22.24
CA LYS A 906 33.96 -19.45 -22.96
C LYS A 906 33.04 -18.26 -23.27
N PRO A 907 32.41 -18.20 -24.46
CA PRO A 907 31.37 -17.21 -24.73
C PRO A 907 30.22 -17.43 -23.74
N ALA A 908 29.76 -16.35 -23.11
CA ALA A 908 28.60 -16.39 -22.24
C ALA A 908 27.38 -16.79 -23.07
N ALA A 909 26.70 -17.86 -22.67
CA ALA A 909 25.38 -18.19 -23.20
C ALA A 909 24.43 -17.05 -22.83
N THR A 910 23.83 -16.44 -23.84
CA THR A 910 22.78 -15.43 -23.66
C THR A 910 21.50 -15.92 -24.31
N ASP A 911 20.41 -15.74 -23.57
CA ASP A 911 19.05 -16.13 -23.95
C ASP A 911 18.56 -15.29 -25.14
N GLY A 912 18.88 -15.72 -26.36
CA GLY A 912 18.05 -15.54 -27.54
C GLY A 912 17.73 -14.13 -28.08
N LYS A 913 18.22 -13.02 -27.53
CA LYS A 913 18.03 -11.67 -28.11
C LYS A 913 19.22 -10.72 -27.89
N GLY A 914 19.61 -10.01 -28.95
CA GLY A 914 20.10 -8.63 -28.84
C GLY A 914 21.49 -8.34 -29.38
N LEU A 915 22.53 -8.73 -28.66
CA LEU A 915 23.87 -8.16 -28.86
C LEU A 915 24.63 -8.84 -30.02
N ILE A 916 24.86 -8.08 -31.09
CA ILE A 916 25.64 -8.44 -32.27
C ILE A 916 27.05 -7.88 -32.13
N THR A 917 28.06 -8.61 -32.60
CA THR A 917 29.44 -8.11 -32.64
C THR A 917 30.09 -8.38 -34.00
N ILE A 918 30.36 -7.33 -34.77
CA ILE A 918 30.99 -7.46 -36.10
C ILE A 918 32.39 -6.85 -36.16
N PRO A 919 33.28 -7.40 -37.01
CA PRO A 919 34.52 -6.72 -37.35
C PRO A 919 34.26 -5.56 -38.33
N ALA A 920 34.83 -4.39 -38.05
CA ALA A 920 34.81 -3.24 -38.94
C ALA A 920 36.21 -2.59 -38.94
N GLY A 921 37.02 -2.94 -39.94
CA GLY A 921 38.43 -2.58 -39.99
C GLY A 921 39.24 -3.15 -38.81
N GLN A 922 39.88 -2.26 -38.05
CA GLN A 922 40.63 -2.62 -36.83
C GLN A 922 39.76 -2.72 -35.58
N TRP A 923 38.48 -2.35 -35.67
CA TRP A 923 37.55 -2.28 -34.53
C TRP A 923 36.65 -3.51 -34.46
N ARG A 924 36.22 -3.84 -33.23
CA ARG A 924 35.11 -4.77 -32.99
C ARG A 924 33.97 -3.99 -32.37
N VAL A 925 32.90 -3.82 -33.16
CA VAL A 925 31.75 -3.03 -32.76
C VAL A 925 30.67 -3.96 -32.24
N ALA A 926 30.17 -3.69 -31.03
CA ALA A 926 29.02 -4.37 -30.46
C ALA A 926 27.80 -3.44 -30.47
N PHE A 927 26.63 -3.97 -30.83
CA PHE A 927 25.35 -3.23 -30.88
C PHE A 927 24.17 -4.19 -30.85
N GLU A 928 22.97 -3.70 -30.55
CA GLU A 928 21.75 -4.50 -30.59
C GLU A 928 21.13 -4.59 -31.98
N SER A 929 20.64 -5.77 -32.37
CA SER A 929 19.91 -5.98 -33.63
C SER A 929 18.77 -7.00 -33.55
N GLU A 930 17.78 -6.82 -34.43
CA GLU A 930 16.67 -7.78 -34.66
C GLU A 930 16.98 -8.86 -35.73
N ILE A 931 18.16 -8.81 -36.36
CA ILE A 931 18.65 -9.84 -37.28
C ILE A 931 19.87 -10.54 -36.69
N ASP A 932 20.16 -11.74 -37.18
CA ASP A 932 21.17 -12.62 -36.59
C ASP A 932 22.62 -12.18 -36.89
N GLN A 933 23.51 -12.66 -36.03
CA GLN A 933 24.96 -12.43 -36.07
C GLN A 933 25.61 -12.83 -37.41
N GLU A 934 25.17 -13.93 -38.03
CA GLU A 934 25.76 -14.43 -39.27
C GLU A 934 25.43 -13.51 -40.45
N THR A 935 24.18 -13.05 -40.53
CA THR A 935 23.76 -12.04 -41.52
C THR A 935 24.56 -10.76 -41.35
N TRP A 936 24.77 -10.28 -40.12
CA TRP A 936 25.58 -9.09 -39.87
C TRP A 936 27.06 -9.24 -40.23
N ILE A 937 27.68 -10.41 -39.99
CA ILE A 937 29.04 -10.69 -40.45
C ILE A 937 29.12 -10.63 -41.98
N ARG A 938 28.11 -11.13 -42.69
CA ARG A 938 28.04 -11.07 -44.15
C ARG A 938 27.93 -9.62 -44.65
N ILE A 939 27.04 -8.82 -44.04
CA ILE A 939 26.90 -7.39 -44.35
C ILE A 939 28.23 -6.67 -44.10
N ALA A 940 28.90 -6.95 -42.98
CA ALA A 940 30.17 -6.33 -42.63
C ALA A 940 31.29 -6.64 -43.64
N ARG A 941 31.31 -7.85 -44.22
CA ARG A 941 32.25 -8.21 -45.28
C ARG A 941 31.95 -7.52 -46.61
N GLU A 942 30.68 -7.43 -46.98
CA GLU A 942 30.28 -6.82 -48.26
C GLU A 942 30.51 -5.31 -48.27
N PHE A 943 30.24 -4.64 -47.14
CA PHE A 943 30.40 -3.19 -46.97
C PHE A 943 31.68 -2.81 -46.22
N ALA A 944 32.69 -3.70 -46.18
CA ALA A 944 33.89 -3.53 -45.36
C ALA A 944 34.63 -2.20 -45.62
N GLN A 945 34.63 -1.70 -46.85
CA GLN A 945 35.24 -0.42 -47.21
C GLN A 945 34.42 0.79 -46.74
N GLU A 946 33.10 0.66 -46.63
CA GLU A 946 32.19 1.75 -46.27
C GLU A 946 32.05 1.89 -44.75
N ILE A 947 32.07 0.77 -44.01
CA ILE A 947 31.90 0.78 -42.55
C ILE A 947 33.21 0.90 -41.78
N THR A 948 34.38 0.86 -42.45
CA THR A 948 35.67 1.02 -41.79
C THR A 948 36.05 2.49 -41.69
N ALA A 949 36.31 2.99 -40.48
CA ALA A 949 36.74 4.36 -40.25
C ALA A 949 37.95 4.47 -39.31
N GLU A 950 38.57 5.66 -39.28
CA GLU A 950 39.75 5.97 -38.47
C GLU A 950 39.49 5.88 -36.96
N THR A 951 38.26 6.14 -36.53
CA THR A 951 37.83 6.08 -35.13
C THR A 951 36.65 5.13 -34.94
N GLU A 952 36.49 4.64 -33.71
CA GLU A 952 35.38 3.75 -33.34
C GLU A 952 34.01 4.44 -33.49
N GLU A 953 33.89 5.71 -33.11
CA GLU A 953 32.64 6.49 -33.24
C GLU A 953 32.23 6.70 -34.70
N ARG A 954 33.17 7.02 -35.59
CA ARG A 954 32.88 7.15 -37.03
C ARG A 954 32.49 5.82 -37.67
N THR A 955 32.98 4.70 -37.11
CA THR A 955 32.59 3.36 -37.52
C THR A 955 31.12 3.09 -37.13
N TRP A 956 30.67 3.57 -35.96
CA TRP A 956 29.25 3.51 -35.56
C TRP A 956 28.36 4.33 -36.50
N ASP A 957 28.77 5.56 -36.83
CA ASP A 957 28.04 6.43 -37.76
C ASP A 957 27.89 5.80 -39.14
N ALA A 958 28.97 5.20 -39.67
CA ALA A 958 28.94 4.52 -40.96
C ALA A 958 28.01 3.29 -40.98
N ILE A 959 27.96 2.53 -39.88
CA ILE A 959 27.00 1.42 -39.72
C ILE A 959 25.57 1.97 -39.66
N ALA A 960 25.32 3.07 -38.95
CA ALA A 960 24.02 3.72 -38.89
C ALA A 960 23.55 4.29 -40.24
N ASP A 961 24.47 4.82 -41.05
CA ASP A 961 24.16 5.26 -42.41
C ASP A 961 23.80 4.08 -43.33
N LEU A 962 24.50 2.95 -43.19
CA LEU A 962 24.18 1.73 -43.91
C LEU A 962 22.80 1.18 -43.52
N THR A 963 22.42 1.21 -42.23
CA THR A 963 21.08 0.77 -41.82
C THR A 963 19.97 1.68 -42.31
N ARG A 964 20.19 3.00 -42.36
CA ARG A 964 19.27 3.94 -43.04
C ARG A 964 19.11 3.57 -44.51
N ARG A 965 20.19 3.25 -45.23
CA ARG A 965 20.09 2.82 -46.63
C ARG A 965 19.27 1.54 -46.78
N PHE A 966 19.43 0.57 -45.88
CA PHE A 966 18.57 -0.61 -45.86
C PHE A 966 17.08 -0.25 -45.67
N VAL A 967 16.73 0.80 -44.93
CA VAL A 967 15.32 1.24 -44.81
C VAL A 967 14.80 1.90 -46.10
N ALA A 968 15.64 2.65 -46.82
CA ALA A 968 15.22 3.41 -47.98
C ALA A 968 15.23 2.62 -49.31
N ASP A 969 16.14 1.66 -49.47
CA ASP A 969 16.40 0.98 -50.75
C ASP A 969 15.86 -0.47 -50.76
N PRO A 970 14.74 -0.76 -51.47
CA PRO A 970 14.18 -2.10 -51.57
C PRO A 970 15.11 -3.12 -52.22
N ASP A 971 15.89 -2.70 -53.22
CA ASP A 971 16.79 -3.58 -53.97
C ASP A 971 17.98 -3.98 -53.10
N LEU A 972 18.49 -3.04 -52.31
CA LEU A 972 19.53 -3.31 -51.31
C LEU A 972 19.04 -4.28 -50.22
N ARG A 973 17.79 -4.13 -49.75
CA ARG A 973 17.19 -5.08 -48.79
C ARG A 973 17.07 -6.48 -49.37
N ALA A 974 16.64 -6.60 -50.62
CA ALA A 974 16.40 -7.88 -51.27
C ALA A 974 17.66 -8.76 -51.36
N LYS A 975 18.85 -8.17 -51.37
CA LYS A 975 20.14 -8.88 -51.34
C LYS A 975 20.36 -9.69 -50.04
N PHE A 976 19.70 -9.31 -48.95
CA PHE A 976 19.87 -9.94 -47.63
C PHE A 976 18.53 -10.44 -47.10
N PRO A 977 18.20 -11.75 -47.24
CA PRO A 977 16.89 -12.29 -46.87
C PRO A 977 16.44 -11.98 -45.43
N ALA A 978 17.36 -11.95 -44.46
CA ALA A 978 17.03 -11.61 -43.08
C ALA A 978 16.62 -10.14 -42.90
N VAL A 979 17.24 -9.21 -43.65
CA VAL A 979 16.89 -7.78 -43.67
C VAL A 979 15.54 -7.58 -44.37
N ALA A 980 15.31 -8.26 -45.50
CA ALA A 980 14.01 -8.22 -46.18
C ALA A 980 12.88 -8.77 -45.28
N ALA A 981 13.11 -9.90 -44.60
CA ALA A 981 12.16 -10.50 -43.67
C ALA A 981 11.92 -9.61 -42.43
N TRP A 982 12.93 -8.88 -41.97
CA TRP A 982 12.79 -7.89 -40.90
C TRP A 982 11.88 -6.73 -41.32
N PHE A 983 12.15 -6.13 -42.48
CA PHE A 983 11.33 -5.03 -42.99
C PHE A 983 9.87 -5.46 -43.22
N GLU A 984 9.66 -6.69 -43.71
CA GLU A 984 8.33 -7.27 -43.89
C GLU A 984 7.57 -7.47 -42.56
N ARG A 985 8.26 -7.78 -41.46
CA ARG A 985 7.63 -7.82 -40.12
C ARG A 985 7.19 -6.45 -39.67
N LEU A 986 8.01 -5.41 -39.88
CA LEU A 986 7.62 -4.03 -39.61
C LEU A 986 6.41 -3.64 -40.46
N ARG A 987 6.40 -4.03 -41.74
CA ARG A 987 5.28 -3.76 -42.66
C ARG A 987 3.98 -4.39 -42.18
N LYS A 988 4.01 -5.64 -41.73
CA LYS A 988 2.84 -6.33 -41.14
C LYS A 988 2.41 -5.74 -39.79
N GLY A 989 3.34 -5.17 -39.04
CA GLY A 989 3.10 -4.51 -37.77
C GLY A 989 2.62 -3.07 -37.89
N LEU A 990 2.56 -2.50 -39.10
CA LEU A 990 2.07 -1.16 -39.37
C LEU A 990 0.60 -1.05 -38.95
N GLY A 991 0.38 -0.58 -37.73
CA GLY A 991 -0.95 -0.42 -37.14
C GLY A 991 -1.51 0.98 -37.34
N VAL A 992 -2.81 1.12 -37.10
CA VAL A 992 -3.48 2.43 -37.10
C VAL A 992 -3.19 3.14 -35.79
N VAL A 993 -2.48 4.27 -35.87
CA VAL A 993 -2.09 5.06 -34.69
C VAL A 993 -2.13 6.56 -34.99
N GLY A 994 -2.69 7.33 -34.06
CA GLY A 994 -2.70 8.80 -34.07
C GLY A 994 -1.48 9.36 -33.35
N GLY A 995 -1.22 10.66 -33.51
CA GLY A 995 -0.13 11.35 -32.81
C GLY A 995 -0.46 11.55 -31.33
N GLN A 996 -0.94 12.75 -30.99
CA GLN A 996 -1.34 13.13 -29.63
C GLN A 996 -2.87 13.32 -29.57
N ALA A 997 -3.55 12.69 -28.61
CA ALA A 997 -5.01 12.80 -28.55
C ALA A 997 -5.46 14.19 -28.07
N ILE A 998 -4.93 14.65 -26.94
CA ILE A 998 -5.25 15.97 -26.38
C ILE A 998 -3.95 16.69 -25.97
N VAL A 999 -3.76 17.90 -26.51
CA VAL A 999 -2.61 18.76 -26.21
C VAL A 999 -3.10 20.11 -25.72
N VAL A 1000 -2.65 20.52 -24.53
CA VAL A 1000 -2.81 21.88 -24.01
C VAL A 1000 -1.43 22.46 -23.74
N ALA A 1001 -1.01 23.41 -24.57
CA ALA A 1001 0.37 23.90 -24.57
C ALA A 1001 0.49 25.40 -24.90
N GLY A 1002 1.70 25.85 -25.24
CA GLY A 1002 1.99 27.23 -25.62
C GLY A 1002 2.76 27.99 -24.54
N GLY A 1003 2.83 29.31 -24.69
CA GLY A 1003 3.48 30.19 -23.74
C GLY A 1003 2.55 30.72 -22.64
N GLN A 1004 1.23 30.61 -22.78
CA GLN A 1004 0.27 31.13 -21.79
C GLN A 1004 -0.62 30.01 -21.25
N GLY A 1005 -0.89 30.02 -19.95
CA GLY A 1005 -1.81 29.09 -19.30
C GLY A 1005 -1.98 29.32 -17.80
N ARG A 1006 -3.17 29.04 -17.27
CA ARG A 1006 -3.52 29.19 -15.85
C ARG A 1006 -4.19 27.94 -15.30
N THR A 1007 -5.34 27.52 -15.83
CA THR A 1007 -6.01 26.29 -15.38
C THR A 1007 -6.38 25.35 -16.52
N THR A 1008 -6.10 24.06 -16.34
CA THR A 1008 -6.45 23.04 -17.34
C THR A 1008 -7.11 21.85 -16.65
N ARG A 1009 -8.31 21.49 -17.10
CA ARG A 1009 -9.04 20.29 -16.68
C ARG A 1009 -9.34 19.40 -17.88
N ILE A 1010 -8.84 18.17 -17.85
CA ILE A 1010 -9.08 17.14 -18.87
C ILE A 1010 -9.71 15.94 -18.16
N ALA A 1011 -11.00 15.69 -18.39
CA ALA A 1011 -11.71 14.68 -17.60
C ALA A 1011 -12.67 13.80 -18.40
N ARG A 1012 -12.84 12.54 -17.98
CA ARG A 1012 -13.87 11.65 -18.55
C ARG A 1012 -13.78 11.47 -20.07
N ASN A 1013 -12.59 11.62 -20.67
CA ASN A 1013 -12.38 11.38 -22.10
C ASN A 1013 -12.07 9.91 -22.35
N ASP A 1014 -12.55 9.39 -23.48
CA ASP A 1014 -12.30 8.03 -23.98
C ASP A 1014 -11.40 8.09 -25.22
N ILE A 1015 -10.15 7.71 -25.08
CA ILE A 1015 -9.08 7.83 -26.07
C ILE A 1015 -8.66 6.43 -26.54
N ALA A 1016 -8.59 6.19 -27.85
CA ALA A 1016 -8.11 4.92 -28.38
C ALA A 1016 -7.23 5.07 -29.62
N ALA A 1017 -6.18 4.24 -29.67
CA ALA A 1017 -5.22 4.11 -30.77
C ALA A 1017 -4.34 5.36 -31.02
N PHE A 1018 -3.97 6.11 -29.98
CA PHE A 1018 -2.98 7.19 -30.07
C PHE A 1018 -1.62 6.77 -29.52
N LEU A 1019 -0.55 7.42 -30.00
CA LEU A 1019 0.79 7.28 -29.43
C LEU A 1019 0.85 7.92 -28.04
N GLU A 1020 0.32 9.14 -27.88
CA GLU A 1020 0.20 9.84 -26.59
C GLU A 1020 -1.26 10.18 -26.30
N GLY A 1021 -1.69 9.99 -25.06
CA GLY A 1021 -3.04 10.30 -24.63
C GLY A 1021 -3.23 11.79 -24.34
N VAL A 1022 -2.60 12.28 -23.27
CA VAL A 1022 -2.73 13.66 -22.80
C VAL A 1022 -1.37 14.30 -22.61
N HIS A 1023 -1.20 15.50 -23.17
CA HIS A 1023 0.00 16.30 -23.02
C HIS A 1023 -0.34 17.72 -22.57
N VAL A 1024 0.07 18.09 -21.36
CA VAL A 1024 -0.15 19.44 -20.80
C VAL A 1024 1.18 20.04 -20.38
N ALA A 1025 1.62 21.11 -21.05
CA ALA A 1025 2.93 21.72 -20.79
C ALA A 1025 3.05 23.14 -21.35
N LEU A 1026 3.67 24.06 -20.60
CA LEU A 1026 4.02 25.39 -21.12
C LEU A 1026 5.46 25.46 -21.61
N ALA A 1027 5.68 26.25 -22.65
CA ALA A 1027 7.00 26.60 -23.15
C ALA A 1027 7.75 27.48 -22.14
N ARG A 1028 9.02 27.16 -21.90
CA ARG A 1028 9.93 27.96 -21.07
C ARG A 1028 10.33 29.25 -21.80
N GLU A 1029 10.71 30.27 -21.04
CA GLU A 1029 11.26 31.53 -21.57
C GLU A 1029 12.76 31.41 -21.91
N GLY A 1030 13.45 30.39 -21.37
CA GLY A 1030 14.88 30.14 -21.51
C GLY A 1030 15.32 28.82 -20.85
N ASP A 1031 16.63 28.54 -20.89
CA ASP A 1031 17.23 27.31 -20.36
C ASP A 1031 17.71 27.46 -18.88
N GLY A 1032 17.54 28.63 -18.27
CA GLY A 1032 18.00 28.93 -16.92
C GLY A 1032 17.05 28.44 -15.81
N PRO A 1033 17.56 28.22 -14.58
CA PRO A 1033 16.73 28.02 -13.40
C PRO A 1033 15.86 29.26 -13.13
N GLY A 1034 14.54 29.13 -13.22
CA GLY A 1034 13.57 30.23 -13.04
C GLY A 1034 12.89 30.72 -14.31
N ASP A 1035 13.33 30.27 -15.50
CA ASP A 1035 12.72 30.62 -16.79
C ASP A 1035 11.49 29.74 -17.12
N HIS A 1036 10.88 29.11 -16.11
CA HIS A 1036 9.72 28.25 -16.27
C HIS A 1036 8.43 29.09 -16.29
N ARG A 1037 7.44 28.63 -17.04
CA ARG A 1037 6.07 29.11 -16.98
C ARG A 1037 5.20 27.99 -16.44
N ASP A 1038 4.41 28.30 -15.42
CA ASP A 1038 3.65 27.29 -14.68
C ASP A 1038 2.15 27.52 -14.84
N PHE A 1039 1.41 26.43 -15.01
CA PHE A 1039 -0.02 26.46 -14.76
C PHE A 1039 -0.27 26.69 -13.26
N ALA A 1040 -1.28 27.48 -12.91
CA ALA A 1040 -1.77 27.56 -11.53
C ALA A 1040 -2.39 26.22 -11.09
N SER A 1041 -3.10 25.53 -11.98
CA SER A 1041 -3.59 24.17 -11.72
C SER A 1041 -3.77 23.32 -12.97
N VAL A 1042 -3.34 22.06 -12.91
CA VAL A 1042 -3.61 21.04 -13.92
C VAL A 1042 -4.35 19.86 -13.27
N ALA A 1043 -5.43 19.43 -13.89
CA ALA A 1043 -6.22 18.28 -13.48
C ALA A 1043 -6.49 17.34 -14.66
N VAL A 1044 -6.01 16.11 -14.60
CA VAL A 1044 -6.28 15.03 -15.57
C VAL A 1044 -6.98 13.90 -14.82
N ILE A 1045 -8.30 13.76 -14.98
CA ILE A 1045 -9.14 12.97 -14.05
C ILE A 1045 -10.08 12.03 -14.80
N ALA A 1046 -10.15 10.77 -14.38
CA ALA A 1046 -11.17 9.82 -14.86
C ALA A 1046 -11.14 9.59 -16.39
N ASN A 1047 -9.99 9.70 -17.04
CA ASN A 1047 -9.87 9.43 -18.48
C ASN A 1047 -9.55 7.96 -18.72
N ARG A 1048 -10.10 7.39 -19.80
CA ARG A 1048 -9.81 6.03 -20.25
C ARG A 1048 -9.04 6.06 -21.55
N MET A 1049 -7.87 5.42 -21.59
CA MET A 1049 -6.93 5.50 -22.70
C MET A 1049 -6.45 4.11 -23.10
N ALA A 1050 -6.67 3.74 -24.36
CA ALA A 1050 -6.09 2.54 -24.97
C ALA A 1050 -5.02 2.96 -26.00
N LEU A 1051 -3.76 3.02 -25.58
CA LEU A 1051 -2.66 3.61 -26.36
C LEU A 1051 -1.95 2.56 -27.23
N ARG A 1052 -1.43 3.02 -28.38
CA ARG A 1052 -0.75 2.17 -29.37
C ARG A 1052 0.62 2.75 -29.71
N LEU A 1053 1.65 1.91 -29.70
CA LEU A 1053 2.97 2.30 -30.15
C LEU A 1053 3.07 2.16 -31.68
N PRO A 1054 3.45 3.20 -32.43
CA PRO A 1054 3.74 3.08 -33.86
C PRO A 1054 4.93 2.15 -34.10
N VAL A 1055 4.95 1.51 -35.27
CA VAL A 1055 5.92 0.45 -35.56
C VAL A 1055 7.36 0.95 -35.60
N GLU A 1056 7.55 2.24 -35.94
CA GLU A 1056 8.82 2.95 -35.97
C GLU A 1056 9.37 3.31 -34.57
N TYR A 1057 8.56 3.22 -33.51
CA TYR A 1057 9.01 3.45 -32.15
C TYR A 1057 9.40 2.12 -31.49
N LEU A 1058 10.60 2.10 -30.91
CA LEU A 1058 11.09 1.02 -30.06
C LEU A 1058 10.40 1.02 -28.69
N TRP A 1059 10.16 2.22 -28.16
CA TRP A 1059 9.56 2.45 -26.86
C TRP A 1059 8.64 3.67 -26.91
N GLY A 1060 7.52 3.60 -26.21
CA GLY A 1060 6.65 4.76 -26.00
C GLY A 1060 7.19 5.64 -24.88
N GLY A 1061 6.99 6.95 -24.99
CA GLY A 1061 7.43 7.91 -23.96
C GLY A 1061 6.57 7.83 -22.71
N HIS A 1062 5.34 8.33 -22.80
CA HIS A 1062 4.38 8.41 -21.71
C HIS A 1062 2.94 8.35 -22.23
N GLY A 1063 1.98 7.94 -21.40
CA GLY A 1063 0.56 8.05 -21.72
C GLY A 1063 -0.02 9.42 -21.38
N ILE A 1064 0.32 9.93 -20.20
CA ILE A 1064 -0.02 11.28 -19.71
C ILE A 1064 1.26 12.04 -19.41
N TYR A 1065 1.38 13.28 -19.88
CA TYR A 1065 2.42 14.23 -19.49
C TYR A 1065 1.82 15.47 -18.85
N VAL A 1066 2.32 15.82 -17.67
CA VAL A 1066 2.04 17.09 -16.99
C VAL A 1066 3.36 17.80 -16.70
N GLY A 1067 3.54 18.95 -17.35
CA GLY A 1067 4.65 19.87 -17.20
C GLY A 1067 4.30 21.08 -16.33
N ASN A 1068 5.26 21.59 -15.56
CA ASN A 1068 5.27 22.90 -14.88
C ASN A 1068 3.90 23.37 -14.32
N ALA A 1069 3.62 23.06 -13.05
CA ALA A 1069 2.35 23.46 -12.44
C ALA A 1069 2.42 23.63 -10.92
N ALA A 1070 1.75 24.66 -10.41
CA ALA A 1070 1.67 24.93 -8.98
C ALA A 1070 0.78 23.91 -8.22
N GLN A 1071 -0.27 23.40 -8.87
CA GLN A 1071 -1.12 22.33 -8.35
C GLN A 1071 -1.39 21.26 -9.42
N VAL A 1072 -1.07 20.01 -9.10
CA VAL A 1072 -1.27 18.87 -10.01
C VAL A 1072 -2.24 17.84 -9.41
N ARG A 1073 -3.21 17.41 -10.20
CA ARG A 1073 -4.11 16.28 -9.90
C ARG A 1073 -4.15 15.34 -11.09
N VAL A 1074 -3.64 14.13 -10.95
CA VAL A 1074 -3.73 13.09 -11.98
C VAL A 1074 -4.36 11.86 -11.35
N ASN A 1075 -5.70 11.78 -11.41
CA ASN A 1075 -6.44 10.82 -10.60
C ASN A 1075 -7.41 9.97 -11.42
N GLU A 1076 -7.64 8.73 -11.00
CA GLU A 1076 -8.70 7.88 -11.56
C GLU A 1076 -8.55 7.59 -13.07
N ASN A 1077 -7.35 7.69 -13.64
CA ASN A 1077 -7.16 7.41 -15.08
C ASN A 1077 -6.87 5.91 -15.32
N GLU A 1078 -7.45 5.37 -16.40
CA GLU A 1078 -7.16 4.03 -16.92
C GLU A 1078 -6.28 4.15 -18.17
N ILE A 1079 -5.11 3.49 -18.18
CA ILE A 1079 -4.12 3.57 -19.26
C ILE A 1079 -3.67 2.16 -19.67
N ASP A 1080 -4.24 1.67 -20.77
CA ASP A 1080 -4.10 0.30 -21.27
C ASP A 1080 -3.51 0.22 -22.68
N PHE A 1081 -3.04 -0.97 -23.07
CA PHE A 1081 -2.69 -1.25 -24.46
C PHE A 1081 -3.93 -1.25 -25.36
N ALA A 1082 -3.83 -0.60 -26.51
CA ALA A 1082 -4.72 -0.87 -27.62
C ALA A 1082 -4.61 -2.36 -28.03
N PRO A 1083 -5.74 -3.01 -28.40
CA PRO A 1083 -5.73 -4.41 -28.81
C PRO A 1083 -4.69 -4.73 -29.90
N GLY A 1084 -3.95 -5.84 -29.72
CA GLY A 1084 -2.93 -6.30 -30.66
C GLY A 1084 -1.60 -5.55 -30.58
N ASN A 1085 -1.31 -4.87 -29.48
CA ASN A 1085 -0.01 -4.25 -29.18
C ASN A 1085 0.58 -4.87 -27.90
N ASP A 1086 1.84 -5.31 -27.95
CA ASP A 1086 2.61 -5.91 -26.84
C ASP A 1086 3.90 -5.14 -26.50
N ARG A 1087 4.13 -3.98 -27.15
CA ARG A 1087 5.34 -3.17 -26.97
C ARG A 1087 5.17 -2.14 -25.87
N ARG A 1088 6.02 -2.21 -24.84
CA ARG A 1088 5.90 -1.43 -23.60
C ARG A 1088 6.30 0.04 -23.75
N PHE A 1089 5.64 0.89 -23.00
CA PHE A 1089 6.00 2.30 -22.80
C PHE A 1089 7.01 2.43 -21.65
N HIS A 1090 7.81 3.48 -21.66
CA HIS A 1090 8.71 3.78 -20.54
C HIS A 1090 7.92 4.15 -19.29
N GLU A 1091 6.97 5.07 -19.41
CA GLU A 1091 6.22 5.66 -18.30
C GLU A 1091 4.72 5.62 -18.63
N GLY A 1092 3.85 5.36 -17.65
CA GLY A 1092 2.40 5.47 -17.84
C GLY A 1092 1.96 6.92 -17.70
N ILE A 1093 2.37 7.53 -16.59
CA ILE A 1093 2.14 8.93 -16.25
C ILE A 1093 3.48 9.58 -15.95
N ARG A 1094 3.80 10.69 -16.63
CA ARG A 1094 4.98 11.51 -16.41
C ARG A 1094 4.57 12.88 -15.85
N ILE A 1095 5.02 13.20 -14.65
CA ILE A 1095 4.87 14.53 -14.04
C ILE A 1095 6.28 15.12 -13.89
N TRP A 1096 6.58 16.17 -14.64
CA TRP A 1096 7.95 16.65 -14.80
C TRP A 1096 8.03 18.18 -14.82
N GLY A 1097 9.05 18.76 -14.16
CA GLY A 1097 9.36 20.20 -14.28
C GLY A 1097 9.34 20.93 -12.94
N TRP A 1098 8.95 22.20 -12.95
CA TRP A 1098 8.78 23.01 -11.75
C TRP A 1098 7.39 22.76 -11.13
N LEU A 1099 7.36 22.15 -9.96
CA LEU A 1099 6.13 21.67 -9.32
C LEU A 1099 5.90 22.41 -8.00
N GLY A 1100 4.68 22.91 -7.80
CA GLY A 1100 4.31 23.65 -6.59
C GLY A 1100 4.06 22.76 -5.37
N ARG A 1101 3.36 23.30 -4.37
CA ARG A 1101 3.20 22.66 -3.06
C ARG A 1101 2.17 21.51 -3.03
N PHE A 1102 1.39 21.31 -4.10
CA PHE A 1102 0.31 20.33 -4.13
C PHE A 1102 0.41 19.42 -5.36
N LEU A 1103 0.57 18.11 -5.14
CA LEU A 1103 0.59 17.10 -6.19
C LEU A 1103 -0.09 15.83 -5.70
N HIS A 1104 -1.20 15.46 -6.33
CA HIS A 1104 -1.89 14.20 -6.09
C HIS A 1104 -1.90 13.36 -7.37
N ALA A 1105 -1.43 12.12 -7.28
CA ALA A 1105 -1.50 11.13 -8.34
C ALA A 1105 -2.13 9.85 -7.78
N ASN A 1106 -3.47 9.76 -7.80
CA ASN A 1106 -4.19 8.76 -7.01
C ASN A 1106 -5.14 7.90 -7.85
N ALA A 1107 -5.32 6.63 -7.45
CA ALA A 1107 -6.32 5.73 -8.03
C ALA A 1107 -6.18 5.52 -9.55
N ASN A 1108 -4.96 5.61 -10.11
CA ASN A 1108 -4.73 5.34 -11.53
C ASN A 1108 -4.48 3.83 -11.76
N ALA A 1109 -5.01 3.30 -12.86
CA ALA A 1109 -4.79 1.93 -13.32
C ALA A 1109 -4.00 1.94 -14.63
N ILE A 1110 -2.84 1.28 -14.65
CA ILE A 1110 -1.88 1.35 -15.75
C ILE A 1110 -1.41 -0.07 -16.08
N THR A 1111 -1.52 -0.53 -17.32
CA THR A 1111 -1.01 -1.87 -17.71
C THR A 1111 0.09 -1.82 -18.76
N LEU A 1112 0.38 -0.65 -19.33
CA LEU A 1112 1.19 -0.55 -20.55
C LEU A 1112 2.66 -0.16 -20.35
N ALA A 1113 3.06 0.24 -19.14
CA ALA A 1113 4.32 0.92 -18.89
C ALA A 1113 5.29 0.11 -18.01
N ARG A 1114 6.59 0.34 -18.20
CA ARG A 1114 7.64 -0.20 -17.31
C ARG A 1114 7.66 0.50 -15.96
N ILE A 1115 7.41 1.81 -15.94
CA ILE A 1115 7.21 2.62 -14.73
C ILE A 1115 5.78 3.12 -14.77
N GLY A 1116 4.97 2.81 -13.76
CA GLY A 1116 3.57 3.25 -13.72
C GLY A 1116 3.48 4.79 -13.74
N ILE A 1117 3.99 5.42 -12.70
CA ILE A 1117 4.00 6.88 -12.51
C ILE A 1117 5.42 7.33 -12.23
N ARG A 1118 5.90 8.34 -12.96
CA ARG A 1118 7.19 8.98 -12.72
C ARG A 1118 7.02 10.45 -12.41
N VAL A 1119 7.55 10.86 -11.25
CA VAL A 1119 7.54 12.25 -10.79
C VAL A 1119 8.97 12.75 -10.70
N VAL A 1120 9.28 13.83 -11.42
CA VAL A 1120 10.60 14.46 -11.41
C VAL A 1120 10.43 15.96 -11.25
N SER A 1121 10.99 16.48 -10.17
CA SER A 1121 10.97 17.92 -9.86
C SER A 1121 12.33 18.54 -10.17
N GLU A 1122 12.37 19.69 -10.85
CA GLU A 1122 13.62 20.43 -11.10
C GLU A 1122 14.18 21.11 -9.84
N GLY A 1123 13.41 21.16 -8.74
CA GLY A 1123 13.86 21.68 -7.46
C GLY A 1123 13.21 20.96 -6.27
N LYS A 1124 13.89 20.96 -5.12
CA LYS A 1124 13.26 20.60 -3.85
C LYS A 1124 12.34 21.76 -3.44
N PRO A 1125 11.10 21.50 -3.00
CA PRO A 1125 10.26 22.55 -2.42
C PRO A 1125 10.99 23.24 -1.27
N GLN A 1126 11.05 24.57 -1.30
CA GLN A 1126 11.82 25.36 -0.32
C GLN A 1126 11.17 25.41 1.08
N ASP A 1127 9.88 25.08 1.19
CA ASP A 1127 9.09 25.10 2.44
C ASP A 1127 8.78 23.69 2.97
N GLU A 1128 8.70 23.55 4.29
CA GLU A 1128 8.30 22.30 4.97
C GLU A 1128 6.81 21.94 4.77
N THR A 1129 6.00 22.83 4.17
CA THR A 1129 4.56 22.64 3.96
C THR A 1129 4.24 22.19 2.53
N VAL A 1130 4.60 20.95 2.19
CA VAL A 1130 4.22 20.31 0.92
C VAL A 1130 3.28 19.13 1.12
N GLN A 1131 2.30 19.01 0.22
CA GLN A 1131 1.36 17.90 0.16
C GLN A 1131 1.48 17.20 -1.19
N TRP A 1132 2.42 16.26 -1.26
CA TRP A 1132 2.64 15.41 -2.42
C TRP A 1132 2.29 13.97 -2.04
N LEU A 1133 1.33 13.39 -2.76
CA LEU A 1133 0.80 12.05 -2.48
C LEU A 1133 0.61 11.28 -3.79
N ALA A 1134 1.15 10.07 -3.86
CA ALA A 1134 0.64 9.05 -4.76
C ALA A 1134 0.04 7.93 -3.94
N ALA A 1135 -1.25 7.70 -4.11
CA ALA A 1135 -1.99 6.71 -3.37
C ALA A 1135 -2.87 5.82 -4.24
N ASP A 1136 -3.02 4.56 -3.85
CA ASP A 1136 -4.05 3.67 -4.40
C ASP A 1136 -3.88 3.39 -5.91
N ASN A 1137 -2.65 3.47 -6.45
CA ASN A 1137 -2.37 3.24 -7.87
C ASN A 1137 -2.05 1.77 -8.17
N LEU A 1138 -2.48 1.29 -9.34
CA LEU A 1138 -2.19 -0.04 -9.87
C LEU A 1138 -1.38 0.10 -11.16
N ALA A 1139 -0.24 -0.58 -11.27
CA ALA A 1139 0.65 -0.53 -12.43
C ALA A 1139 1.05 -1.93 -12.91
N VAL A 1140 0.11 -2.71 -13.42
CA VAL A 1140 0.26 -4.14 -13.74
C VAL A 1140 1.46 -4.42 -14.65
N GLY A 1141 2.44 -5.17 -14.13
CA GLY A 1141 3.59 -5.63 -14.90
C GLY A 1141 4.69 -4.58 -15.07
N ALA A 1142 4.58 -3.45 -14.38
CA ALA A 1142 5.61 -2.45 -14.23
C ALA A 1142 6.70 -2.96 -13.26
N GLY A 1143 7.96 -2.58 -13.49
CA GLY A 1143 9.04 -2.85 -12.53
C GLY A 1143 8.94 -1.97 -11.29
N VAL A 1144 8.33 -0.79 -11.44
CA VAL A 1144 8.09 0.18 -10.37
C VAL A 1144 6.72 0.82 -10.60
N CYS A 1145 5.83 0.76 -9.61
CA CYS A 1145 4.51 1.39 -9.70
C CYS A 1145 4.63 2.93 -9.67
N VAL A 1146 5.40 3.49 -8.73
CA VAL A 1146 5.65 4.92 -8.62
C VAL A 1146 7.14 5.19 -8.36
N GLU A 1147 7.79 5.93 -9.26
CA GLU A 1147 9.14 6.48 -9.09
C GLU A 1147 9.02 7.99 -8.81
N ALA A 1148 9.35 8.41 -7.59
CA ALA A 1148 9.15 9.80 -7.15
C ALA A 1148 10.26 10.28 -6.20
N PRO A 1149 10.42 11.60 -5.97
CA PRO A 1149 11.39 12.14 -5.03
C PRO A 1149 11.06 11.74 -3.59
N GLY A 1150 12.08 11.62 -2.73
CA GLY A 1150 11.94 11.09 -1.37
C GLY A 1150 11.02 11.87 -0.41
N TRP A 1151 10.57 13.08 -0.78
CA TRP A 1151 9.60 13.87 0.02
C TRP A 1151 8.13 13.65 -0.41
N MET A 1152 7.89 12.91 -1.49
CA MET A 1152 6.54 12.54 -1.90
C MET A 1152 6.06 11.35 -1.07
N ARG A 1153 4.88 11.45 -0.47
CA ARG A 1153 4.28 10.34 0.28
C ARG A 1153 3.74 9.31 -0.70
N LEU A 1154 4.07 8.04 -0.47
CA LEU A 1154 3.57 6.90 -1.24
C LEU A 1154 2.71 6.04 -0.32
N ARG A 1155 1.51 5.65 -0.78
CA ARG A 1155 0.56 4.83 -0.01
C ARG A 1155 -0.13 3.83 -0.94
N ASP A 1156 -0.24 2.56 -0.56
CA ASP A 1156 -1.09 1.58 -1.27
C ASP A 1156 -0.90 1.52 -2.80
N ASN A 1157 0.34 1.66 -3.29
CA ASN A 1157 0.68 1.57 -4.72
C ASN A 1157 1.18 0.17 -5.07
N VAL A 1158 0.59 -0.47 -6.08
CA VAL A 1158 0.81 -1.88 -6.43
C VAL A 1158 1.36 -2.00 -7.87
N PRO A 1159 2.53 -2.63 -8.08
CA PRO A 1159 3.06 -2.95 -9.41
C PRO A 1159 2.45 -4.23 -10.03
#